data_AF-A0AAU3BKS9-F1
#
_entry.id   AF-A0AAU3BKS9-F1
#
_cell.length_a   1.000
_cell.length_b   1.000
_cell.length_c   1.000
_cell.angle_alpha   90.00
_cell.angle_beta   90.00
_cell.angle_gamma   90.00
#
_symmetry.space_group_name_H-M   'P 1'
#
loop_
_entity.id
_entity.type
_entity.pdbx_description
1 polymer ?
#
loop_
_entity_poly.entity_id
_entity_poly.type
_entity_poly.pdbx_seq_one_letter_code
_entity_poly.pdbx_strand_id
1 'polypeptide(L)'
;MRKYPPARPGRSWGPPPWLWLTLLLFLVQVPALTGHALGVGAGLVRFGDTGRGSFVTATLSLVQLLPLFFLLAAVLALFAPRARCRVVERRYGLLAPDDPLMAPPAEPPGYPGRPSAPDFATRMTAFVNEHAPGVQLRLSTQDGLSARVYPGSWRTTRIGVFAPLVHLWRTDTEAARAVLLHELGHLRQGEQHVTGLGGPLTALVRAWPHVLVAFVVLPVTLLFVTGDATARLTLAEVVLVLFSVPKVLLLVVGALWSAELGADRFAARAAGADHLVRALRRLEQGDHGGLARLHHPPARMRIRCVSRGGTTRVRLLLTLLWPLALLAQLPLAMLGALPAYALLGAESDRATRQVLALAHESLATEPAWWATLAVTLVWPLVTGVRPVRRDAAAVTESATVHTAAVTTSAKVHTAAVTTSARVHTAAVLLPAVLLLVGLLPLVSRPSGGVFPDERAGPATPATRAPGGGAPAGVAPTACPSRGAPRDPTRPPGLPVFTPETPPPSRDSAPDRQRGARTFRTLDVTAADALSGTRDQAQDVGDRLRGARWTLHDDGTLTADRAGVPLLRTTSAGATTRLLTGQRTERTDVSATTTWMEARLVGGAGRTARLDLVRAATRDMRAVVDCREFTSTSSTAQRLSLTLVRE
;
A
#
# COMPACT_ATOMS: atom_id res chain seq x y z
N MET A 1 44.17 -21.40 -29.89
CA MET A 1 42.84 -20.90 -29.49
C MET A 1 41.91 -20.97 -30.70
N ARG A 2 40.89 -21.83 -30.70
CA ARG A 2 39.83 -21.79 -31.71
C ARG A 2 39.05 -20.49 -31.52
N LYS A 3 39.10 -19.57 -32.50
CA LYS A 3 38.19 -18.43 -32.58
C LYS A 3 36.78 -19.01 -32.78
N TYR A 4 36.03 -19.15 -31.70
CA TYR A 4 34.60 -19.39 -31.82
C TYR A 4 34.03 -18.16 -32.55
N PRO A 5 33.36 -18.31 -33.70
CA PRO A 5 32.67 -17.19 -34.30
C PRO A 5 31.72 -16.61 -33.24
N PRO A 6 31.63 -15.28 -33.09
CA PRO A 6 30.76 -14.66 -32.11
C PRO A 6 29.36 -15.19 -32.40
N ALA A 7 28.86 -16.06 -31.52
CA ALA A 7 27.53 -16.63 -31.66
C ALA A 7 26.59 -15.44 -31.69
N ARG A 8 25.99 -15.15 -32.86
CA ARG A 8 24.95 -14.13 -32.96
C ARG A 8 23.95 -14.49 -31.87
N PRO A 9 23.80 -13.66 -30.82
CA PRO A 9 23.03 -14.06 -29.67
C PRO A 9 21.61 -14.26 -30.16
N GLY A 10 21.20 -15.52 -30.29
CA GLY A 10 19.85 -15.85 -30.67
C GLY A 10 18.94 -15.11 -29.70
N ARG A 11 17.97 -14.35 -30.23
CA ARG A 11 16.96 -13.65 -29.43
C ARG A 11 16.23 -14.70 -28.61
N SER A 12 16.72 -14.92 -27.41
CA SER A 12 16.27 -15.99 -26.55
C SER A 12 15.33 -15.38 -25.53
N TRP A 13 14.20 -16.05 -25.33
CA TRP A 13 13.17 -15.62 -24.41
C TRP A 13 13.76 -15.51 -22.99
N GLY A 14 13.92 -14.27 -22.51
CA GLY A 14 14.26 -13.93 -21.14
C GLY A 14 12.98 -13.85 -20.28
N PRO A 15 13.11 -13.89 -18.94
CA PRO A 15 11.97 -13.59 -18.08
C PRO A 15 11.44 -12.18 -18.40
N PRO A 16 10.14 -11.92 -18.20
CA PRO A 16 9.61 -10.56 -18.31
C PRO A 16 10.33 -9.61 -17.33
N PRO A 17 10.34 -8.29 -17.62
CA PRO A 17 11.13 -7.30 -16.90
C PRO A 17 10.39 -6.89 -15.62
N TRP A 18 10.13 -7.87 -14.75
CA TRP A 18 9.29 -7.73 -13.55
C TRP A 18 9.78 -6.61 -12.63
N LEU A 19 11.08 -6.42 -12.56
CA LEU A 19 11.72 -5.34 -11.81
C LEU A 19 11.28 -3.95 -12.27
N TRP A 20 11.25 -3.72 -13.59
CA TRP A 20 10.80 -2.46 -14.17
C TRP A 20 9.29 -2.28 -14.02
N LEU A 21 8.51 -3.36 -14.15
CA LEU A 21 7.07 -3.33 -13.89
C LEU A 21 6.77 -2.94 -12.45
N THR A 22 7.47 -3.54 -11.48
CA THR A 22 7.34 -3.21 -10.06
C THR A 22 7.64 -1.72 -9.82
N LEU A 23 8.71 -1.20 -10.41
CA LEU A 23 9.05 0.23 -10.31
C LEU A 23 7.95 1.13 -10.92
N LEU A 24 7.43 0.78 -12.10
CA LEU A 24 6.37 1.54 -12.77
C LEU A 24 5.07 1.53 -11.96
N LEU A 25 4.66 0.37 -11.45
CA LEU A 25 3.47 0.26 -10.59
C LEU A 25 3.61 1.13 -9.34
N PHE A 26 4.80 1.15 -8.71
CA PHE A 26 5.04 2.04 -7.59
C PHE A 26 4.96 3.51 -7.98
N LEU A 27 5.55 3.91 -9.12
CA LEU A 27 5.45 5.28 -9.63
C LEU A 27 4.01 5.72 -9.84
N VAL A 28 3.17 4.86 -10.42
CA VAL A 28 1.74 5.12 -10.64
C VAL A 28 0.97 5.25 -9.32
N GLN A 29 1.40 4.56 -8.27
CA GLN A 29 0.77 4.63 -6.94
C GLN A 29 1.18 5.87 -6.13
N VAL A 30 2.28 6.56 -6.50
CA VAL A 30 2.79 7.71 -5.73
C VAL A 30 1.70 8.75 -5.42
N PRO A 31 0.84 9.22 -6.36
CA PRO A 31 -0.15 10.24 -6.05
C PRO A 31 -1.17 9.81 -4.99
N ALA A 32 -1.70 8.57 -5.10
CA ALA A 32 -2.64 8.02 -4.13
C ALA A 32 -2.00 7.90 -2.75
N LEU A 33 -0.75 7.45 -2.73
CA LEU A 33 0.04 7.26 -1.52
C LEU A 33 0.43 8.60 -0.86
N THR A 34 0.74 9.63 -1.65
CA THR A 34 0.95 11.00 -1.14
C THR A 34 -0.33 11.58 -0.57
N GLY A 35 -1.49 11.37 -1.22
CA GLY A 35 -2.79 11.77 -0.68
C GLY A 35 -3.08 11.10 0.67
N HIS A 36 -2.80 9.79 0.78
CA HIS A 36 -2.91 9.06 2.04
C HIS A 36 -1.96 9.59 3.12
N ALA A 37 -0.69 9.83 2.77
CA ALA A 37 0.29 10.40 3.68
C ALA A 37 -0.10 11.80 4.20
N LEU A 38 -0.61 12.66 3.33
CA LEU A 38 -1.12 13.99 3.71
C LEU A 38 -2.36 13.87 4.60
N GLY A 39 -3.25 12.92 4.33
CA GLY A 39 -4.40 12.64 5.18
C GLY A 39 -4.00 12.19 6.59
N VAL A 40 -3.05 11.26 6.68
CA VAL A 40 -2.46 10.82 7.96
C VAL A 40 -1.82 12.02 8.68
N GLY A 41 -0.96 12.77 7.98
CA GLY A 41 -0.24 13.92 8.54
C GLY A 41 -1.15 15.05 9.02
N ALA A 42 -2.24 15.34 8.30
CA ALA A 42 -3.27 16.28 8.75
C ALA A 42 -3.97 15.79 10.02
N GLY A 43 -4.15 14.48 10.17
CA GLY A 43 -4.55 13.86 11.43
C GLY A 43 -3.54 14.14 12.53
N LEU A 44 -2.24 13.90 12.28
CA LEU A 44 -1.14 14.12 13.24
C LEU A 44 -1.11 15.53 13.83
N VAL A 45 -1.23 16.56 13.00
CA VAL A 45 -1.22 17.96 13.44
C VAL A 45 -2.41 18.28 14.35
N ARG A 46 -3.56 17.61 14.14
CA ARG A 46 -4.75 17.77 14.98
C ARG A 46 -4.66 17.02 16.32
N PHE A 47 -3.68 16.12 16.50
CA PHE A 47 -3.54 15.30 17.71
C PHE A 47 -2.66 15.91 18.81
N GLY A 48 -2.07 17.09 18.60
CA GLY A 48 -1.24 17.79 19.60
C GLY A 48 -1.90 17.98 20.98
N ASP A 49 -3.23 17.91 21.05
CA ASP A 49 -4.01 18.10 22.28
C ASP A 49 -4.54 16.79 22.91
N THR A 50 -4.30 15.62 22.31
CA THR A 50 -4.90 14.33 22.71
C THR A 50 -3.83 13.30 23.10
N GLY A 51 -3.98 12.66 24.27
CA GLY A 51 -2.95 11.89 25.00
C GLY A 51 -2.23 10.74 24.29
N ARG A 52 -1.39 10.00 25.03
CA ARG A 52 -0.36 9.05 24.57
C ARG A 52 -0.80 8.01 23.52
N GLY A 53 -2.05 7.52 23.56
CA GLY A 53 -2.57 6.60 22.54
C GLY A 53 -2.53 7.15 21.11
N SER A 54 -2.68 8.47 20.94
CA SER A 54 -2.61 9.15 19.63
C SER A 54 -1.21 9.06 19.01
N PHE A 55 -0.16 9.14 19.83
CA PHE A 55 1.23 9.07 19.38
C PHE A 55 1.59 7.68 18.83
N VAL A 56 1.04 6.61 19.42
CA VAL A 56 1.31 5.25 18.92
C VAL A 56 0.60 5.02 17.60
N THR A 57 -0.67 5.40 17.47
CA THR A 57 -1.41 5.34 16.19
C THR A 57 -0.74 6.17 15.11
N ALA A 58 -0.25 7.36 15.47
CA ALA A 58 0.52 8.22 14.59
C ALA A 58 1.81 7.54 14.08
N THR A 59 2.56 6.94 14.99
CA THR A 59 3.80 6.23 14.67
C THR A 59 3.52 5.03 13.78
N LEU A 60 2.49 4.24 14.08
CA LEU A 60 2.05 3.10 13.25
C LEU A 60 1.63 3.53 11.85
N SER A 61 0.88 4.63 11.74
CA SER A 61 0.52 5.21 10.44
C SER A 61 1.77 5.64 9.66
N LEU A 62 2.76 6.23 10.33
CA LEU A 62 4.05 6.56 9.70
C LEU A 62 4.79 5.30 9.22
N VAL A 63 4.74 4.19 9.98
CA VAL A 63 5.33 2.91 9.54
C VAL A 63 4.66 2.39 8.29
N GLN A 64 3.35 2.51 8.17
CA GLN A 64 2.62 2.09 6.96
C GLN A 64 3.04 2.90 5.73
N LEU A 65 3.44 4.16 5.92
CA LEU A 65 3.95 5.04 4.87
C LEU A 65 5.44 4.83 4.58
N LEU A 66 6.17 4.18 5.47
CA LEU A 66 7.60 4.01 5.33
C LEU A 66 8.01 3.16 4.11
N PRO A 67 7.37 2.02 3.75
CA PRO A 67 7.69 1.34 2.50
C PRO A 67 7.56 2.27 1.29
N LEU A 68 6.55 3.14 1.28
CA LEU A 68 6.37 4.17 0.26
C LEU A 68 7.55 5.16 0.25
N PHE A 69 7.93 5.73 1.39
CA PHE A 69 9.04 6.69 1.45
C PHE A 69 10.35 6.08 0.97
N PHE A 70 10.62 4.83 1.33
CA PHE A 70 11.80 4.12 0.84
C PHE A 70 11.74 3.85 -0.66
N LEU A 71 10.58 3.49 -1.20
CA LEU A 71 10.39 3.29 -2.64
C LEU A 71 10.49 4.61 -3.42
N LEU A 72 9.96 5.70 -2.86
CA LEU A 72 10.12 7.03 -3.44
C LEU A 72 11.58 7.47 -3.41
N ALA A 73 12.28 7.30 -2.29
CA ALA A 73 13.71 7.53 -2.19
C ALA A 73 14.49 6.65 -3.18
N ALA A 74 14.04 5.41 -3.38
CA ALA A 74 14.62 4.51 -4.36
C ALA A 74 14.47 5.01 -5.79
N VAL A 75 13.27 5.43 -6.16
CA VAL A 75 12.95 6.08 -7.45
C VAL A 75 13.80 7.34 -7.64
N LEU A 76 13.85 8.23 -6.65
CA LEU A 76 14.62 9.46 -6.69
C LEU A 76 16.12 9.18 -6.87
N ALA A 77 16.63 8.14 -6.22
CA ALA A 77 18.02 7.70 -6.38
C ALA A 77 18.33 7.18 -7.81
N LEU A 78 17.33 6.80 -8.60
CA LEU A 78 17.53 6.46 -10.02
C LEU A 78 17.86 7.70 -10.86
N PHE A 79 17.38 8.88 -10.45
CA PHE A 79 17.62 10.14 -11.17
C PHE A 79 19.01 10.75 -10.91
N ALA A 80 19.77 10.20 -9.95
CA ALA A 80 21.10 10.69 -9.59
C ALA A 80 22.20 9.61 -9.77
N PRO A 81 22.35 8.98 -10.94
CA PRO A 81 23.29 7.86 -11.13
C PRO A 81 24.75 8.25 -10.87
N ARG A 82 25.15 9.51 -11.15
CA ARG A 82 26.51 10.01 -10.89
C ARG A 82 26.82 10.12 -9.39
N ALA A 83 25.87 10.63 -8.60
CA ALA A 83 26.05 10.73 -7.15
C ALA A 83 26.17 9.33 -6.54
N ARG A 84 25.29 8.43 -6.99
CA ARG A 84 25.32 7.03 -6.59
C ARG A 84 26.63 6.34 -6.96
N CYS A 85 27.13 6.54 -8.18
CA CYS A 85 28.43 6.04 -8.63
C CYS A 85 29.55 6.47 -7.66
N ARG A 86 29.62 7.77 -7.32
CA ARG A 86 30.66 8.28 -6.41
C ARG A 86 30.57 7.66 -5.02
N VAL A 87 29.35 7.53 -4.48
CA VAL A 87 29.13 6.90 -3.17
C VAL A 87 29.55 5.43 -3.19
N VAL A 88 29.17 4.70 -4.24
CA VAL A 88 29.53 3.29 -4.43
C VAL A 88 31.04 3.14 -4.55
N GLU A 89 31.70 3.94 -5.39
CA GLU A 89 33.15 3.82 -5.61
C GLU A 89 33.94 4.15 -4.35
N ARG A 90 33.52 5.18 -3.59
CA ARG A 90 34.13 5.50 -2.30
C ARG A 90 33.90 4.40 -1.27
N ARG A 91 32.66 3.92 -1.11
CA ARG A 91 32.30 2.91 -0.10
C ARG A 91 33.04 1.59 -0.30
N TYR A 92 33.22 1.20 -1.56
CA TYR A 92 33.82 -0.08 -1.93
C TYR A 92 35.29 0.03 -2.36
N GLY A 93 35.89 1.22 -2.32
CA GLY A 93 37.28 1.44 -2.76
C GLY A 93 37.52 1.00 -4.21
N LEU A 94 36.57 1.28 -5.10
CA LEU A 94 36.61 0.84 -6.50
C LEU A 94 37.49 1.81 -7.32
N LEU A 95 38.63 1.32 -7.78
CA LEU A 95 39.62 2.09 -8.54
C LEU A 95 39.64 1.67 -10.01
N ALA A 96 40.22 2.52 -10.85
CA ALA A 96 40.46 2.18 -12.24
C ALA A 96 41.49 1.02 -12.33
N PRO A 97 41.43 0.15 -13.36
CA PRO A 97 42.47 -0.85 -13.60
C PRO A 97 43.88 -0.26 -13.74
N ASP A 98 43.98 0.96 -14.27
CA ASP A 98 45.20 1.74 -14.51
C ASP A 98 45.57 2.64 -13.32
N ASP A 99 44.87 2.55 -12.19
CA ASP A 99 45.18 3.33 -10.99
C ASP A 99 46.54 2.87 -10.39
N PRO A 100 47.45 3.79 -10.04
CA PRO A 100 48.75 3.44 -9.46
C PRO A 100 48.68 2.56 -8.21
N LEU A 101 47.58 2.65 -7.44
CA LEU A 101 47.37 1.79 -6.26
C LEU A 101 47.02 0.34 -6.61
N MET A 102 46.58 0.09 -7.85
CA MET A 102 46.30 -1.25 -8.38
C MET A 102 47.48 -1.81 -9.19
N ALA A 103 48.49 -0.99 -9.49
CA ALA A 103 49.68 -1.45 -10.17
C ALA A 103 50.38 -2.53 -9.33
N PRO A 104 50.84 -3.64 -9.93
CA PRO A 104 51.63 -4.61 -9.21
C PRO A 104 52.85 -3.91 -8.60
N PRO A 105 53.28 -4.28 -7.37
CA PRO A 105 54.48 -3.72 -6.79
C PRO A 105 55.63 -3.88 -7.78
N ALA A 106 56.38 -2.80 -8.00
CA ALA A 106 57.51 -2.81 -8.92
C ALA A 106 58.40 -4.03 -8.61
N GLU A 107 58.66 -4.86 -9.62
CA GLU A 107 59.52 -6.03 -9.42
C GLU A 107 60.86 -5.56 -8.84
N PRO A 108 61.38 -6.23 -7.80
CA PRO A 108 62.67 -5.86 -7.24
C PRO A 108 63.72 -5.90 -8.36
N PRO A 109 64.57 -4.86 -8.49
CA PRO A 109 65.56 -4.78 -9.54
C PRO A 109 66.51 -5.98 -9.42
N GLY A 110 66.42 -6.94 -10.35
CA GLY A 110 67.28 -8.12 -10.36
C GLY A 110 66.70 -9.43 -10.91
N TYR A 111 65.40 -9.51 -11.27
CA TYR A 111 64.82 -10.71 -11.90
C TYR A 111 64.45 -10.48 -13.38
N PRO A 112 65.43 -10.44 -14.31
CA PRO A 112 65.14 -10.36 -15.73
C PRO A 112 64.57 -11.69 -16.24
N GLY A 113 63.35 -11.67 -16.78
CA GLY A 113 62.89 -12.75 -17.66
C GLY A 113 61.53 -13.39 -17.34
N ARG A 114 60.78 -12.92 -16.34
CA ARG A 114 59.37 -13.32 -16.24
C ARG A 114 58.57 -12.44 -17.20
N PRO A 115 58.00 -12.95 -18.31
CA PRO A 115 57.08 -12.15 -19.10
C PRO A 115 55.99 -11.66 -18.16
N SER A 116 55.80 -10.34 -18.07
CA SER A 116 54.79 -9.71 -17.25
C SER A 116 53.47 -10.35 -17.65
N ALA A 117 53.00 -11.32 -16.88
CA ALA A 117 51.80 -12.08 -17.23
C ALA A 117 50.72 -11.04 -17.49
N PRO A 118 50.03 -11.07 -18.66
CA PRO A 118 49.10 -10.01 -19.03
C PRO A 118 48.16 -9.82 -17.86
N ASP A 119 48.20 -8.60 -17.33
CA ASP A 119 47.54 -8.24 -16.10
C ASP A 119 46.11 -8.75 -16.16
N PHE A 120 45.69 -9.46 -15.12
CA PHE A 120 44.36 -10.09 -15.10
C PHE A 120 43.29 -9.03 -15.39
N ALA A 121 43.53 -7.78 -14.98
CA ALA A 121 42.70 -6.62 -15.26
C ALA A 121 42.57 -6.35 -16.77
N THR A 122 43.66 -6.39 -17.53
CA THR A 122 43.66 -6.24 -19.00
C THR A 122 42.88 -7.36 -19.67
N ARG A 123 43.05 -8.61 -19.22
CA ARG A 123 42.32 -9.77 -19.78
C ARG A 123 40.83 -9.72 -19.47
N MET A 124 40.45 -9.33 -18.26
CA MET A 124 39.04 -9.13 -17.91
C MET A 124 38.44 -7.96 -18.70
N THR A 125 39.17 -6.85 -18.85
CA THR A 125 38.73 -5.68 -19.61
C THR A 125 38.50 -6.02 -21.07
N ALA A 126 39.44 -6.76 -21.69
CA ALA A 126 39.29 -7.26 -23.05
C ALA A 126 38.04 -8.15 -23.19
N PHE A 127 37.82 -9.07 -22.24
CA PHE A 127 36.64 -9.94 -22.23
C PHE A 127 35.32 -9.15 -22.11
N VAL A 128 35.27 -8.15 -21.24
CA VAL A 128 34.08 -7.29 -21.09
C VAL A 128 33.86 -6.45 -22.34
N ASN A 129 34.91 -5.84 -22.89
CA ASN A 129 34.81 -5.04 -24.12
C ASN A 129 34.34 -5.86 -25.33
N GLU A 130 34.71 -7.15 -25.39
CA GLU A 130 34.23 -8.08 -26.43
C GLU A 130 32.70 -8.27 -26.37
N HIS A 131 32.11 -8.30 -25.18
CA HIS A 131 30.69 -8.58 -24.99
C HIS A 131 29.81 -7.35 -24.82
N ALA A 132 30.37 -6.24 -24.31
CA ALA A 132 29.68 -4.99 -24.04
C ALA A 132 30.66 -3.81 -24.14
N PRO A 133 30.91 -3.28 -25.35
CA PRO A 133 31.83 -2.15 -25.54
C PRO A 133 31.32 -0.92 -24.78
N GLY A 134 32.25 -0.21 -24.12
CA GLY A 134 31.96 0.99 -23.32
C GLY A 134 31.63 0.73 -21.84
N VAL A 135 31.57 -0.52 -21.42
CA VAL A 135 31.49 -0.89 -19.99
C VAL A 135 32.87 -0.80 -19.36
N GLN A 136 33.00 -0.05 -18.27
CA GLN A 136 34.28 0.10 -17.58
C GLN A 136 34.39 -0.89 -16.42
N LEU A 137 35.55 -1.54 -16.27
CA LEU A 137 35.87 -2.27 -15.05
C LEU A 137 36.38 -1.33 -13.97
N ARG A 138 36.05 -1.62 -12.72
CA ARG A 138 36.70 -1.06 -11.53
C ARG A 138 37.11 -2.19 -10.60
N LEU A 139 38.28 -2.08 -9.99
CA LEU A 139 38.82 -3.11 -9.12
C LEU A 139 38.72 -2.67 -7.66
N SER A 140 38.47 -3.62 -6.77
CA SER A 140 38.54 -3.42 -5.32
C SER A 140 39.28 -4.60 -4.69
N THR A 141 40.06 -4.29 -3.65
CA THR A 141 40.71 -5.29 -2.80
C THR A 141 39.80 -5.79 -1.68
N GLN A 142 38.59 -5.25 -1.53
CA GLN A 142 37.65 -5.70 -0.51
C GLN A 142 37.19 -7.13 -0.77
N ASP A 143 37.12 -7.90 0.31
CA ASP A 143 36.51 -9.24 0.32
C ASP A 143 34.99 -9.14 0.56
N GLY A 144 34.25 -10.18 0.15
CA GLY A 144 32.80 -10.33 0.43
C GLY A 144 31.85 -10.06 -0.74
N LEU A 145 32.35 -9.58 -1.89
CA LEU A 145 31.62 -9.54 -3.16
C LEU A 145 32.48 -10.16 -4.25
N SER A 146 31.91 -10.55 -5.40
CA SER A 146 32.66 -11.12 -6.53
C SER A 146 32.75 -10.13 -7.69
N ALA A 147 31.63 -9.87 -8.34
CA ALA A 147 31.45 -8.86 -9.36
C ALA A 147 30.09 -8.20 -9.14
N ARG A 148 29.93 -6.94 -9.53
CA ARG A 148 28.60 -6.31 -9.56
C ARG A 148 28.51 -5.16 -10.55
N VAL A 149 27.48 -5.13 -11.38
CA VAL A 149 27.18 -3.96 -12.23
C VAL A 149 26.69 -2.76 -11.42
N TYR A 150 27.00 -1.54 -11.86
CA TYR A 150 26.40 -0.31 -11.34
C TYR A 150 26.50 0.83 -12.36
N PRO A 151 25.62 1.85 -12.31
CA PRO A 151 25.67 2.94 -13.28
C PRO A 151 26.81 3.90 -12.94
N GLY A 152 27.62 4.25 -13.93
CA GLY A 152 28.57 5.36 -13.82
C GLY A 152 27.89 6.71 -14.10
N SER A 153 27.00 6.73 -15.08
CA SER A 153 26.16 7.87 -15.45
C SER A 153 24.91 7.35 -16.17
N TRP A 154 24.12 8.25 -16.76
CA TRP A 154 23.01 7.87 -17.63
C TRP A 154 23.45 7.12 -18.90
N ARG A 155 24.71 7.31 -19.34
CA ARG A 155 25.24 6.73 -20.58
C ARG A 155 26.38 5.74 -20.35
N THR A 156 26.87 5.62 -19.12
CA THR A 156 28.03 4.80 -18.81
C THR A 156 27.69 3.80 -17.72
N THR A 157 28.07 2.54 -17.94
CA THR A 157 27.92 1.47 -16.95
C THR A 157 29.29 0.95 -16.55
N ARG A 158 29.40 0.52 -15.29
CA ARG A 158 30.63 0.00 -14.71
C ARG A 158 30.36 -1.37 -14.09
N ILE A 159 31.40 -2.20 -14.02
CA ILE A 159 31.39 -3.45 -13.25
C ILE A 159 32.48 -3.35 -12.19
N GLY A 160 32.09 -3.43 -10.93
CA GLY A 160 33.02 -3.56 -9.82
C GLY A 160 33.45 -5.01 -9.71
N VAL A 161 34.75 -5.27 -9.73
CA VAL A 161 35.39 -6.57 -9.61
C VAL A 161 36.15 -6.60 -8.29
N PHE A 162 35.89 -7.59 -7.47
CA PHE A 162 36.41 -7.72 -6.13
C PHE A 162 37.41 -8.88 -6.03
N ALA A 163 38.18 -8.93 -4.95
CA ALA A 163 39.25 -9.91 -4.75
C ALA A 163 38.81 -11.38 -4.96
N PRO A 164 37.62 -11.84 -4.53
CA PRO A 164 37.14 -13.19 -4.80
C PRO A 164 37.02 -13.53 -6.29
N LEU A 165 36.60 -12.59 -7.16
CA LEU A 165 36.55 -12.84 -8.60
C LEU A 165 37.94 -12.84 -9.22
N VAL A 166 38.86 -12.00 -8.74
CA VAL A 166 40.26 -12.02 -9.18
C VAL A 166 40.92 -13.37 -8.85
N HIS A 167 40.68 -13.88 -7.65
CA HIS A 167 41.13 -15.21 -7.26
C HIS A 167 40.48 -16.31 -8.12
N LEU A 168 39.17 -16.23 -8.36
CA LEU A 168 38.48 -17.16 -9.25
C LEU A 168 39.04 -17.12 -10.67
N TRP A 169 39.36 -15.94 -11.20
CA TRP A 169 39.92 -15.78 -12.54
C TRP A 169 41.29 -16.43 -12.70
N ARG A 170 42.11 -16.39 -11.65
CA ARG A 170 43.42 -17.05 -11.61
C ARG A 170 43.31 -18.57 -11.51
N THR A 171 42.27 -19.10 -10.86
CA THR A 171 42.14 -20.54 -10.54
C THR A 171 41.18 -21.31 -11.46
N ASP A 172 40.13 -20.68 -11.98
CA ASP A 172 39.19 -21.21 -12.97
C ASP A 172 38.65 -20.03 -13.80
N THR A 173 39.43 -19.63 -14.82
CA THR A 173 39.11 -18.49 -15.68
C THR A 173 37.73 -18.61 -16.33
N GLU A 174 37.29 -19.82 -16.70
CA GLU A 174 35.99 -20.02 -17.34
C GLU A 174 34.82 -19.83 -16.34
N ALA A 175 34.98 -20.27 -15.09
CA ALA A 175 34.01 -19.95 -14.04
C ALA A 175 33.95 -18.44 -13.77
N ALA A 176 35.09 -17.75 -13.76
CA ALA A 176 35.12 -16.29 -13.58
C ALA A 176 34.49 -15.53 -14.76
N ARG A 177 34.71 -15.99 -16.00
CA ARG A 177 34.01 -15.48 -17.20
C ARG A 177 32.50 -15.67 -17.09
N ALA A 178 32.02 -16.79 -16.56
CA ALA A 178 30.60 -17.01 -16.33
C ALA A 178 30.00 -15.99 -15.33
N VAL A 179 30.75 -15.60 -14.29
CA VAL A 179 30.33 -14.54 -13.35
C VAL A 179 30.26 -13.18 -14.06
N LEU A 180 31.27 -12.81 -14.86
CA LEU A 180 31.21 -11.55 -15.63
C LEU A 180 30.06 -11.56 -16.65
N LEU A 181 29.76 -12.71 -17.27
CA LEU A 181 28.60 -12.84 -18.15
C LEU A 181 27.28 -12.70 -17.39
N HIS A 182 27.20 -13.16 -16.13
CA HIS A 182 26.02 -12.94 -15.29
C HIS A 182 25.79 -11.43 -15.07
N GLU A 183 26.85 -10.69 -14.72
CA GLU A 183 26.78 -9.22 -14.60
C GLU A 183 26.36 -8.55 -15.92
N LEU A 184 26.91 -8.99 -17.05
CA LEU A 184 26.47 -8.50 -18.36
C LEU A 184 25.01 -8.86 -18.68
N GLY A 185 24.49 -9.94 -18.09
CA GLY A 185 23.07 -10.30 -18.15
C GLY A 185 22.18 -9.22 -17.53
N HIS A 186 22.54 -8.72 -16.34
CA HIS A 186 21.87 -7.59 -15.70
C HIS A 186 21.95 -6.32 -16.56
N LEU A 187 23.13 -6.02 -17.11
CA LEU A 187 23.31 -4.86 -18.01
C LEU A 187 22.38 -4.91 -19.23
N ARG A 188 22.24 -6.09 -19.87
CA ARG A 188 21.39 -6.25 -21.05
C ARG A 188 19.90 -6.01 -20.75
N GLN A 189 19.49 -6.21 -19.50
CA GLN A 189 18.12 -5.97 -19.04
C GLN A 189 17.96 -4.56 -18.43
N GLY A 190 19.01 -3.74 -18.40
CA GLY A 190 19.01 -2.39 -17.84
C GLY A 190 19.01 -2.36 -16.30
N GLU A 191 19.17 -3.52 -15.65
CA GLU A 191 18.90 -3.69 -14.22
C GLU A 191 19.96 -3.03 -13.33
N GLN A 192 21.10 -2.61 -13.90
CA GLN A 192 22.15 -1.89 -13.18
C GLN A 192 21.63 -0.68 -12.43
N HIS A 193 20.57 -0.03 -12.92
CA HIS A 193 19.98 1.14 -12.28
C HIS A 193 19.24 0.77 -10.99
N VAL A 194 18.70 -0.44 -10.86
CA VAL A 194 17.79 -0.78 -9.77
C VAL A 194 18.41 -1.80 -8.78
N THR A 195 19.11 -2.83 -9.28
CA THR A 195 19.63 -3.97 -8.48
C THR A 195 21.15 -4.02 -8.39
N GLY A 196 21.83 -3.14 -9.13
CA GLY A 196 23.29 -3.03 -9.14
C GLY A 196 23.89 -2.67 -7.78
N LEU A 197 25.22 -2.54 -7.73
CA LEU A 197 25.91 -2.12 -6.52
C LEU A 197 25.42 -0.73 -6.07
N GLY A 198 25.01 -0.62 -4.80
CA GLY A 198 24.34 0.57 -4.28
C GLY A 198 22.92 0.79 -4.82
N GLY A 199 22.32 -0.22 -5.45
CA GLY A 199 20.95 -0.21 -5.94
C GLY A 199 19.95 0.05 -4.81
N PRO A 200 18.97 0.93 -5.02
CA PRO A 200 18.14 1.39 -3.92
C PRO A 200 17.16 0.33 -3.40
N LEU A 201 16.73 -0.63 -4.23
CA LEU A 201 15.92 -1.75 -3.76
C LEU A 201 16.71 -2.69 -2.84
N THR A 202 18.00 -2.92 -3.14
CA THR A 202 18.88 -3.69 -2.26
C THR A 202 19.13 -2.96 -0.95
N ALA A 203 19.32 -1.63 -0.98
CA ALA A 203 19.43 -0.81 0.21
C ALA A 203 18.15 -0.86 1.07
N LEU A 204 16.98 -0.78 0.43
CA LEU A 204 15.68 -0.92 1.07
C LEU A 204 15.55 -2.26 1.81
N VAL A 205 15.80 -3.39 1.12
CA VAL A 205 15.73 -4.73 1.72
C VAL A 205 16.69 -4.87 2.91
N ARG A 206 17.89 -4.25 2.84
CA ARG A 206 18.88 -4.29 3.93
C ARG A 206 18.51 -3.41 5.12
N ALA A 207 17.94 -2.22 4.89
CA ALA A 207 17.54 -1.31 5.95
C ALA A 207 16.30 -1.80 6.71
N TRP A 208 15.52 -2.68 6.08
CA TRP A 208 14.19 -3.04 6.55
C TRP A 208 14.11 -3.67 7.95
N PRO A 209 15.01 -4.59 8.36
CA PRO A 209 14.96 -5.11 9.73
C PRO A 209 15.16 -4.03 10.78
N HIS A 210 16.01 -3.04 10.51
CA HIS A 210 16.24 -1.92 11.42
C HIS A 210 15.01 -1.01 11.52
N VAL A 211 14.36 -0.77 10.39
CA VAL A 211 13.07 -0.07 10.33
C VAL A 211 12.03 -0.80 11.18
N LEU A 212 11.86 -2.12 10.99
CA LEU A 212 10.89 -2.90 11.76
C LEU A 212 11.14 -2.80 13.26
N VAL A 213 12.40 -2.91 13.68
CA VAL A 213 12.76 -2.77 15.10
C VAL A 213 12.41 -1.37 15.62
N ALA A 214 12.84 -0.32 14.92
CA ALA A 214 12.67 1.06 15.37
C ALA A 214 11.21 1.51 15.37
N PHE A 215 10.41 1.06 14.40
CA PHE A 215 9.09 1.61 14.13
C PHE A 215 7.94 0.67 14.49
N VAL A 216 8.17 -0.64 14.59
CA VAL A 216 7.15 -1.61 15.03
C VAL A 216 7.44 -2.09 16.44
N VAL A 217 8.60 -2.71 16.65
CA VAL A 217 8.90 -3.36 17.94
C VAL A 217 8.92 -2.32 19.07
N LEU A 218 9.65 -1.22 18.89
CA LEU A 218 9.80 -0.21 19.94
C LEU A 218 8.46 0.45 20.35
N PRO A 219 7.61 0.97 19.43
CA PRO A 219 6.32 1.54 19.81
C PRO A 219 5.36 0.54 20.47
N VAL A 220 5.38 -0.72 20.03
CA VAL A 220 4.58 -1.78 20.64
C VAL A 220 5.03 -2.08 22.06
N THR A 221 6.33 -2.23 22.29
CA THR A 221 6.86 -2.44 23.64
C THR A 221 6.51 -1.27 24.56
N LEU A 222 6.64 -0.02 24.07
CA LEU A 222 6.25 1.17 24.83
C LEU A 222 4.75 1.19 25.18
N LEU A 223 3.89 0.77 24.24
CA LEU A 223 2.45 0.65 24.49
C LEU A 223 2.14 -0.37 25.61
N PHE A 224 2.75 -1.56 25.55
CA PHE A 224 2.54 -2.58 26.58
C PHE A 224 3.04 -2.16 27.96
N VAL A 225 4.19 -1.48 28.02
CA VAL A 225 4.75 -0.96 29.29
C VAL A 225 3.86 0.12 29.91
N THR A 226 3.11 0.87 29.10
CA THR A 226 2.30 2.01 29.57
C THR A 226 0.86 1.68 29.93
N GLY A 227 0.37 0.46 29.63
CA GLY A 227 -0.92 -0.05 30.13
C GLY A 227 -2.18 0.64 29.57
N ASP A 228 -2.11 1.23 28.37
CA ASP A 228 -3.22 2.01 27.79
C ASP A 228 -4.37 1.13 27.24
N ALA A 229 -5.62 1.53 27.52
CA ALA A 229 -6.84 0.84 27.10
C ALA A 229 -7.08 0.89 25.58
N THR A 230 -6.39 1.78 24.83
CA THR A 230 -6.37 1.75 23.36
C THR A 230 -5.63 0.54 22.78
N ALA A 231 -5.07 -0.32 23.63
CA ALA A 231 -4.26 -1.48 23.23
C ALA A 231 -4.89 -2.36 22.15
N ARG A 232 -6.22 -2.57 22.11
CA ARG A 232 -6.83 -3.45 21.10
C ARG A 232 -6.79 -2.88 19.69
N LEU A 233 -7.19 -1.62 19.51
CA LEU A 233 -7.13 -0.94 18.21
C LEU A 233 -5.67 -0.86 17.75
N THR A 234 -4.78 -0.46 18.64
CA THR A 234 -3.35 -0.35 18.35
C THR A 234 -2.73 -1.71 18.04
N LEU A 235 -3.11 -2.77 18.75
CA LEU A 235 -2.63 -4.13 18.48
C LEU A 235 -3.16 -4.67 17.14
N ALA A 236 -4.42 -4.38 16.80
CA ALA A 236 -4.97 -4.70 15.49
C ALA A 236 -4.17 -4.00 14.38
N GLU A 237 -3.85 -2.73 14.56
CA GLU A 237 -3.03 -1.95 13.63
C GLU A 237 -1.60 -2.50 13.51
N VAL A 238 -0.98 -2.88 14.63
CA VAL A 238 0.34 -3.53 14.67
C VAL A 238 0.33 -4.82 13.86
N VAL A 239 -0.70 -5.63 14.02
CA VAL A 239 -0.86 -6.86 13.25
C VAL A 239 -0.94 -6.53 11.76
N LEU A 240 -1.77 -5.56 11.36
CA LEU A 240 -1.84 -5.14 9.95
C LEU A 240 -0.48 -4.65 9.41
N VAL A 241 0.26 -3.84 10.18
CA VAL A 241 1.60 -3.37 9.81
C VAL A 241 2.58 -4.53 9.64
N LEU A 242 2.60 -5.46 10.60
CA LEU A 242 3.49 -6.61 10.61
C LEU A 242 3.30 -7.49 9.36
N PHE A 243 2.07 -7.59 8.84
CA PHE A 243 1.74 -8.34 7.63
C PHE A 243 1.86 -7.52 6.33
N SER A 244 1.68 -6.19 6.39
CA SER A 244 1.86 -5.29 5.23
C SER A 244 3.32 -5.24 4.77
N VAL A 245 4.26 -5.32 5.71
CA VAL A 245 5.69 -5.38 5.45
C VAL A 245 6.10 -6.55 4.52
N PRO A 246 5.91 -7.83 4.90
CA PRO A 246 6.30 -8.95 4.08
C PRO A 246 5.52 -8.95 2.76
N LYS A 247 4.31 -8.40 2.73
CA LYS A 247 3.53 -8.20 1.51
C LYS A 247 4.32 -7.35 0.50
N VAL A 248 4.74 -6.14 0.87
CA VAL A 248 5.51 -5.26 -0.03
C VAL A 248 6.84 -5.88 -0.43
N LEU A 249 7.57 -6.45 0.56
CA LEU A 249 8.86 -7.09 0.30
C LEU A 249 8.74 -8.26 -0.66
N LEU A 250 7.67 -9.05 -0.61
CA LEU A 250 7.50 -10.24 -1.45
C LEU A 250 7.53 -9.91 -2.95
N LEU A 251 6.93 -8.80 -3.37
CA LEU A 251 6.99 -8.35 -4.78
C LEU A 251 8.39 -7.89 -5.17
N VAL A 252 9.05 -7.14 -4.30
CA VAL A 252 10.43 -6.67 -4.53
C VAL A 252 11.38 -7.86 -4.63
N VAL A 253 11.31 -8.79 -3.67
CA VAL A 253 12.10 -10.02 -3.64
C VAL A 253 11.82 -10.88 -4.87
N GLY A 254 10.55 -11.08 -5.24
CA GLY A 254 10.18 -11.85 -6.44
C GLY A 254 10.75 -11.24 -7.72
N ALA A 255 10.75 -9.91 -7.84
CA ALA A 255 11.34 -9.20 -8.96
C ALA A 255 12.88 -9.30 -8.97
N LEU A 256 13.54 -9.12 -7.82
CA LEU A 256 14.99 -9.27 -7.66
C LEU A 256 15.44 -10.70 -8.01
N TRP A 257 14.73 -11.71 -7.51
CA TRP A 257 15.03 -13.10 -7.80
C TRP A 257 14.84 -13.43 -9.28
N SER A 258 13.81 -12.86 -9.92
CA SER A 258 13.63 -13.04 -11.37
C SER A 258 14.78 -12.45 -12.18
N ALA A 259 15.26 -11.26 -11.80
CA ALA A 259 16.42 -10.61 -12.41
C ALA A 259 17.67 -11.50 -12.30
N GLU A 260 17.99 -11.96 -11.09
CA GLU A 260 19.15 -12.82 -10.81
C GLU A 260 19.10 -14.14 -11.58
N LEU A 261 17.95 -14.83 -11.59
CA LEU A 261 17.80 -16.07 -12.34
C LEU A 261 17.78 -15.85 -13.86
N GLY A 262 17.34 -14.68 -14.31
CA GLY A 262 17.44 -14.22 -15.69
C GLY A 262 18.89 -14.05 -16.13
N ALA A 263 19.70 -13.38 -15.31
CA ALA A 263 21.14 -13.20 -15.50
C ALA A 263 21.90 -14.54 -15.46
N ASP A 264 21.56 -15.43 -14.53
CA ASP A 264 22.11 -16.80 -14.48
C ASP A 264 21.85 -17.56 -15.78
N ARG A 265 20.62 -17.48 -16.31
CA ARG A 265 20.28 -18.14 -17.57
C ARG A 265 21.03 -17.55 -18.75
N PHE A 266 21.26 -16.24 -18.76
CA PHE A 266 22.10 -15.60 -19.76
C PHE A 266 23.54 -16.10 -19.70
N ALA A 267 24.15 -16.10 -18.51
CA ALA A 267 25.50 -16.62 -18.29
C ALA A 267 25.62 -18.12 -18.65
N ALA A 268 24.68 -18.95 -18.21
CA ALA A 268 24.66 -20.38 -18.52
C ALA A 268 24.57 -20.68 -20.02
N ARG A 269 23.89 -19.83 -20.80
CA ARG A 269 23.80 -19.95 -22.26
C ARG A 269 25.07 -19.49 -22.96
N ALA A 270 25.71 -18.44 -22.46
CA ALA A 270 26.88 -17.84 -23.07
C ALA A 270 28.17 -18.60 -22.73
N ALA A 271 28.36 -18.96 -21.46
CA ALA A 271 29.56 -19.67 -20.97
C ALA A 271 29.39 -21.18 -20.86
N GLY A 272 28.15 -21.69 -20.77
CA GLY A 272 27.85 -23.07 -20.41
C GLY A 272 27.43 -23.22 -18.94
N ALA A 273 26.46 -24.12 -18.70
CA ALA A 273 25.86 -24.31 -17.38
C ALA A 273 26.88 -24.80 -16.33
N ASP A 274 27.81 -25.67 -16.71
CA ASP A 274 28.79 -26.24 -15.77
C ASP A 274 29.76 -25.18 -15.22
N HIS A 275 30.19 -24.23 -16.06
CA HIS A 275 31.06 -23.14 -15.66
C HIS A 275 30.38 -22.23 -14.63
N LEU A 276 29.11 -21.89 -14.85
CA LEU A 276 28.34 -21.11 -13.90
C LEU A 276 28.05 -21.88 -12.61
N VAL A 277 27.72 -23.18 -12.68
CA VAL A 277 27.51 -24.00 -11.47
C VAL A 277 28.79 -24.09 -10.63
N ARG A 278 29.96 -24.26 -11.26
CA ARG A 278 31.25 -24.22 -10.55
C ARG A 278 31.49 -22.85 -9.89
N ALA A 279 31.20 -21.77 -10.60
CA ALA A 279 31.30 -20.42 -10.05
C ALA A 279 30.39 -20.23 -8.82
N LEU A 280 29.10 -20.59 -8.93
CA LEU A 280 28.13 -20.48 -7.84
C LEU A 280 28.56 -21.27 -6.60
N ARG A 281 29.05 -22.50 -6.77
CA ARG A 281 29.53 -23.34 -5.65
C ARG A 281 30.74 -22.74 -4.93
N ARG A 282 31.67 -22.11 -5.67
CA ARG A 282 32.85 -21.47 -5.08
C ARG A 282 32.50 -20.15 -4.38
N LEU A 283 31.56 -19.39 -4.93
CA LEU A 283 31.16 -18.09 -4.35
C LEU A 283 30.20 -18.23 -3.16
N GLU A 284 29.39 -19.30 -3.10
CA GLU A 284 28.48 -19.58 -1.97
C GLU A 284 29.22 -19.72 -0.63
N GLN A 285 30.51 -20.09 -0.66
CA GLN A 285 31.33 -20.24 0.53
C GLN A 285 31.68 -18.90 1.22
N GLY A 286 31.47 -17.75 0.57
CA GLY A 286 31.89 -16.44 1.07
C GLY A 286 30.79 -15.49 1.55
N ASP A 287 29.51 -15.74 1.22
CA ASP A 287 28.41 -14.82 1.56
C ASP A 287 27.46 -15.44 2.60
N HIS A 288 27.66 -15.09 3.87
CA HIS A 288 26.91 -15.64 5.01
C HIS A 288 25.83 -14.70 5.58
N GLY A 289 25.59 -13.54 4.95
CA GLY A 289 24.59 -12.61 5.46
C GLY A 289 23.18 -13.19 5.38
N GLY A 290 22.48 -13.35 6.52
CA GLY A 290 21.09 -13.86 6.54
C GLY A 290 20.13 -13.06 5.63
N LEU A 291 20.37 -11.76 5.49
CA LEU A 291 19.61 -10.84 4.63
C LEU A 291 19.99 -10.93 3.14
N ALA A 292 21.15 -11.52 2.80
CA ALA A 292 21.57 -11.76 1.41
C ALA A 292 20.52 -12.60 0.67
N ARG A 293 19.90 -13.55 1.38
CA ARG A 293 18.85 -14.44 0.85
C ARG A 293 17.57 -13.71 0.40
N LEU A 294 17.35 -12.48 0.86
CA LEU A 294 16.19 -11.69 0.43
C LEU A 294 16.42 -11.05 -0.94
N HIS A 295 17.65 -10.67 -1.28
CA HIS A 295 17.94 -10.01 -2.56
C HIS A 295 18.64 -10.91 -3.58
N HIS A 296 19.15 -12.06 -3.16
CA HIS A 296 19.68 -13.11 -4.03
C HIS A 296 18.93 -14.43 -3.78
N PRO A 297 18.48 -15.15 -4.81
CA PRO A 297 17.90 -16.47 -4.62
C PRO A 297 18.90 -17.43 -3.98
N PRO A 298 18.44 -18.40 -3.15
CA PRO A 298 19.33 -19.40 -2.57
C PRO A 298 20.16 -20.10 -3.65
N ALA A 299 21.46 -20.30 -3.42
CA ALA A 299 22.37 -20.87 -4.43
C ALA A 299 21.90 -22.24 -4.93
N ARG A 300 21.33 -23.09 -4.06
CA ARG A 300 20.68 -24.36 -4.47
C ARG A 300 19.59 -24.16 -5.53
N MET A 301 18.78 -23.11 -5.40
CA MET A 301 17.75 -22.75 -6.37
C MET A 301 18.39 -22.26 -7.68
N ARG A 302 19.41 -21.39 -7.60
CA ARG A 302 20.16 -20.89 -8.76
C ARG A 302 20.80 -22.04 -9.55
N ILE A 303 21.56 -22.90 -8.88
CA ILE A 303 22.17 -24.11 -9.46
C ILE A 303 21.11 -24.99 -10.11
N ARG A 304 19.98 -25.28 -9.43
CA ARG A 304 18.90 -26.08 -10.00
C ARG A 304 18.29 -25.45 -11.25
N CYS A 305 18.11 -24.12 -11.27
CA CYS A 305 17.59 -23.40 -12.43
C CYS A 305 18.57 -23.42 -13.61
N VAL A 306 19.87 -23.27 -13.33
CA VAL A 306 20.94 -23.34 -14.34
C VAL A 306 21.03 -24.74 -14.93
N SER A 307 21.17 -25.78 -14.10
CA SER A 307 21.29 -27.17 -14.55
C SER A 307 20.04 -27.68 -15.28
N ARG A 308 18.86 -27.10 -15.01
CA ARG A 308 17.59 -27.48 -15.65
C ARG A 308 17.01 -26.39 -16.55
N GLY A 309 17.82 -25.41 -16.98
CA GLY A 309 17.35 -24.23 -17.72
C GLY A 309 16.67 -24.54 -19.06
N GLY A 310 16.92 -25.73 -19.61
CA GLY A 310 16.25 -26.24 -20.80
C GLY A 310 14.78 -26.63 -20.58
N THR A 311 14.40 -26.98 -19.35
CA THR A 311 13.09 -27.57 -19.05
C THR A 311 11.95 -26.55 -19.03
N THR A 312 10.76 -26.97 -19.46
CA THR A 312 9.52 -26.18 -19.42
C THR A 312 9.21 -25.68 -18.01
N ARG A 313 9.45 -26.50 -16.99
CA ARG A 313 9.17 -26.16 -15.58
C ARG A 313 9.97 -24.95 -15.10
N VAL A 314 11.28 -24.90 -15.38
CA VAL A 314 12.11 -23.74 -14.99
C VAL A 314 11.68 -22.49 -15.74
N ARG A 315 11.38 -22.58 -17.04
CA ARG A 315 10.88 -21.43 -17.82
C ARG A 315 9.57 -20.90 -17.27
N LEU A 316 8.65 -21.79 -16.91
CA LEU A 316 7.38 -21.42 -16.30
C LEU A 316 7.60 -20.76 -14.94
N LEU A 317 8.44 -21.33 -14.08
CA LEU A 317 8.79 -20.75 -12.78
C LEU A 317 9.33 -19.32 -12.91
N LEU A 318 10.26 -19.08 -13.83
CA LEU A 318 10.83 -17.73 -14.05
C LEU A 318 9.78 -16.73 -14.55
N THR A 319 8.84 -17.20 -15.37
CA THR A 319 7.77 -16.34 -15.89
C THR A 319 6.71 -16.08 -14.82
N LEU A 320 6.43 -17.07 -13.96
CA LEU A 320 5.40 -16.99 -12.92
C LEU A 320 5.90 -16.45 -11.59
N LEU A 321 7.21 -16.23 -11.39
CA LEU A 321 7.74 -15.86 -10.08
C LEU A 321 7.11 -14.57 -9.52
N TRP A 322 6.95 -13.54 -10.35
CA TRP A 322 6.26 -12.31 -9.96
C TRP A 322 4.74 -12.54 -9.76
N PRO A 323 4.00 -13.18 -10.68
CA PRO A 323 2.57 -13.45 -10.47
C PRO A 323 2.28 -14.25 -9.20
N LEU A 324 3.16 -15.20 -8.87
CA LEU A 324 3.08 -15.98 -7.65
C LEU A 324 3.37 -15.13 -6.41
N ALA A 325 4.31 -14.18 -6.49
CA ALA A 325 4.54 -13.21 -5.43
C ALA A 325 3.31 -12.33 -5.20
N LEU A 326 2.66 -11.83 -6.26
CA LEU A 326 1.41 -11.08 -6.14
C LEU A 326 0.28 -11.92 -5.56
N LEU A 327 0.12 -13.17 -6.03
CA LEU A 327 -0.88 -14.10 -5.49
C LEU A 327 -0.66 -14.34 -4.00
N ALA A 328 0.59 -14.54 -3.57
CA ALA A 328 0.94 -14.80 -2.18
C ALA A 328 0.76 -13.57 -1.26
N GLN A 329 0.59 -12.36 -1.81
CA GLN A 329 0.18 -11.20 -1.01
C GLN A 329 -1.25 -11.33 -0.47
N LEU A 330 -2.16 -11.98 -1.20
CA LEU A 330 -3.55 -12.15 -0.79
C LEU A 330 -3.69 -12.98 0.49
N PRO A 331 -3.18 -14.22 0.60
CA PRO A 331 -3.27 -14.97 1.84
C PRO A 331 -2.53 -14.28 2.98
N LEU A 332 -1.43 -13.56 2.70
CA LEU A 332 -0.73 -12.79 3.72
C LEU A 332 -1.58 -11.62 4.25
N ALA A 333 -2.30 -10.91 3.37
CA ALA A 333 -3.26 -9.88 3.76
C ALA A 333 -4.42 -10.48 4.57
N MET A 334 -4.92 -11.65 4.17
CA MET A 334 -5.97 -12.36 4.93
C MET A 334 -5.49 -12.76 6.33
N LEU A 335 -4.28 -13.31 6.43
CA LEU A 335 -3.66 -13.71 7.70
C LEU A 335 -3.41 -12.53 8.64
N GLY A 336 -3.18 -11.32 8.12
CA GLY A 336 -3.11 -10.11 8.93
C GLY A 336 -4.49 -9.55 9.31
N ALA A 337 -5.44 -9.55 8.37
CA ALA A 337 -6.74 -8.94 8.57
C ALA A 337 -7.64 -9.73 9.53
N LEU A 338 -7.62 -11.07 9.48
CA LEU A 338 -8.41 -11.91 10.38
C LEU A 338 -8.13 -11.65 11.88
N PRO A 339 -6.88 -11.74 12.37
CA PRO A 339 -6.56 -11.42 13.76
C PRO A 339 -6.81 -9.95 14.10
N ALA A 340 -6.59 -9.02 13.16
CA ALA A 340 -6.93 -7.62 13.38
C ALA A 340 -8.43 -7.43 13.63
N TYR A 341 -9.30 -8.04 12.82
CA TYR A 341 -10.76 -8.00 13.05
C TYR A 341 -11.18 -8.69 14.34
N ALA A 342 -10.57 -9.83 14.68
CA ALA A 342 -10.83 -10.51 15.95
C ALA A 342 -10.46 -9.64 17.16
N LEU A 343 -9.33 -8.92 17.10
CA LEU A 343 -8.91 -7.97 18.13
C LEU A 343 -9.87 -6.78 18.28
N LEU A 344 -10.53 -6.39 17.19
CA LEU A 344 -11.57 -5.37 17.18
C LEU A 344 -12.95 -5.90 17.63
N GLY A 345 -13.06 -7.19 17.99
CA GLY A 345 -14.29 -7.80 18.49
C GLY A 345 -15.26 -8.27 17.41
N ALA A 346 -14.83 -8.39 16.16
CA ALA A 346 -15.66 -8.96 15.11
C ALA A 346 -15.84 -10.47 15.31
N GLU A 347 -17.06 -10.97 15.11
CA GLU A 347 -17.34 -12.41 15.09
C GLU A 347 -16.56 -13.09 13.95
N SER A 348 -16.03 -14.30 14.18
CA SER A 348 -15.19 -15.03 13.23
C SER A 348 -15.82 -15.17 11.84
N ASP A 349 -17.12 -15.47 11.76
CA ASP A 349 -17.84 -15.63 10.50
C ASP A 349 -18.01 -14.31 9.74
N ARG A 350 -18.17 -13.19 10.46
CA ARG A 350 -18.26 -11.86 9.86
C ARG A 350 -16.88 -11.37 9.42
N ALA A 351 -15.85 -11.54 10.26
CA ALA A 351 -14.47 -11.24 9.92
C ALA A 351 -14.01 -12.01 8.68
N THR A 352 -14.30 -13.30 8.60
CA THR A 352 -13.94 -14.16 7.46
C THR A 352 -14.63 -13.70 6.18
N ARG A 353 -15.94 -13.42 6.22
CA ARG A 353 -16.67 -12.89 5.06
C ARG A 353 -16.12 -11.54 4.61
N GLN A 354 -15.81 -10.64 5.54
CA GLN A 354 -15.25 -9.32 5.22
C GLN A 354 -13.85 -9.45 4.58
N VAL A 355 -12.99 -10.29 5.13
CA VAL A 355 -11.64 -10.53 4.61
C VAL A 355 -11.68 -11.15 3.21
N LEU A 356 -12.57 -12.13 2.98
CA LEU A 356 -12.78 -12.71 1.66
C LEU A 356 -13.32 -11.69 0.65
N ALA A 357 -14.25 -10.83 1.08
CA ALA A 357 -14.78 -9.75 0.23
C ALA A 357 -13.67 -8.76 -0.16
N LEU A 358 -12.81 -8.35 0.78
CA LEU A 358 -11.67 -7.46 0.52
C LEU A 358 -10.64 -8.12 -0.42
N ALA A 359 -10.36 -9.41 -0.24
CA ALA A 359 -9.44 -10.12 -1.12
C ALA A 359 -10.00 -10.28 -2.54
N HIS A 360 -11.30 -10.54 -2.67
CA HIS A 360 -11.99 -10.58 -3.95
C HIS A 360 -12.00 -9.21 -4.63
N GLU A 361 -12.26 -8.13 -3.89
CA GLU A 361 -12.15 -6.76 -4.40
C GLU A 361 -10.73 -6.45 -4.87
N SER A 362 -9.70 -6.81 -4.10
CA SER A 362 -8.29 -6.65 -4.48
C SER A 362 -7.97 -7.34 -5.81
N LEU A 363 -8.52 -8.53 -6.07
CA LEU A 363 -8.33 -9.21 -7.36
C LEU A 363 -8.89 -8.40 -8.54
N ALA A 364 -10.02 -7.73 -8.35
CA ALA A 364 -10.70 -6.99 -9.42
C ALA A 364 -10.10 -5.60 -9.67
N THR A 365 -9.78 -4.89 -8.59
CA THR A 365 -9.45 -3.46 -8.64
C THR A 365 -7.96 -3.18 -8.62
N GLU A 366 -7.11 -4.13 -8.22
CA GLU A 366 -5.68 -3.88 -8.06
C GLU A 366 -5.00 -3.79 -9.44
N PRO A 367 -4.41 -2.63 -9.81
CA PRO A 367 -3.81 -2.42 -11.13
C PRO A 367 -2.67 -3.39 -11.45
N ALA A 368 -2.05 -3.97 -10.42
CA ALA A 368 -0.95 -4.90 -10.56
C ALA A 368 -1.34 -6.18 -11.33
N TRP A 369 -2.56 -6.70 -11.15
CA TRP A 369 -3.03 -7.88 -11.89
C TRP A 369 -3.20 -7.59 -13.38
N TRP A 370 -3.82 -6.46 -13.71
CA TRP A 370 -4.00 -5.99 -15.08
C TRP A 370 -2.67 -5.72 -15.78
N ALA A 371 -1.74 -5.05 -15.09
CA ALA A 371 -0.42 -4.75 -15.65
C ALA A 371 0.39 -6.03 -15.89
N THR A 372 0.28 -7.02 -15.01
CA THR A 372 0.94 -8.32 -15.19
C THR A 372 0.33 -9.13 -16.31
N LEU A 373 -0.99 -9.12 -16.48
CA LEU A 373 -1.62 -9.70 -17.66
C LEU A 373 -1.13 -9.01 -18.94
N ALA A 374 -1.11 -7.67 -18.96
CA ALA A 374 -0.63 -6.92 -20.12
C ALA A 374 0.84 -7.23 -20.45
N VAL A 375 1.73 -7.22 -19.46
CA VAL A 375 3.15 -7.53 -19.66
C VAL A 375 3.33 -8.97 -20.11
N THR A 376 2.66 -9.95 -19.49
CA THR A 376 2.76 -11.35 -19.94
C THR A 376 2.34 -11.50 -21.40
N LEU A 377 1.22 -10.90 -21.82
CA LEU A 377 0.70 -10.92 -23.19
C LEU A 377 1.62 -10.24 -24.21
N VAL A 378 2.18 -9.07 -23.86
CA VAL A 378 2.97 -8.24 -24.79
C VAL A 378 4.43 -8.68 -24.87
N TRP A 379 4.96 -9.34 -23.84
CA TRP A 379 6.38 -9.70 -23.75
C TRP A 379 6.94 -10.55 -24.92
N PRO A 380 6.24 -11.57 -25.46
CA PRO A 380 6.68 -12.29 -26.64
C PRO A 380 6.88 -11.38 -27.86
N LEU A 381 6.04 -10.36 -28.02
CA LEU A 381 6.10 -9.41 -29.12
C LEU A 381 7.33 -8.50 -28.99
N VAL A 382 7.58 -7.99 -27.77
CA VAL A 382 8.73 -7.12 -27.46
C VAL A 382 10.06 -7.85 -27.61
N THR A 383 10.12 -9.11 -27.20
CA THR A 383 11.34 -9.93 -27.35
C THR A 383 11.57 -10.39 -28.79
N GLY A 384 10.65 -10.05 -29.72
CA GLY A 384 10.79 -10.32 -31.14
C GLY A 384 10.69 -11.81 -31.48
N VAL A 385 10.00 -12.60 -30.66
CA VAL A 385 9.64 -13.97 -31.00
C VAL A 385 8.54 -13.89 -32.04
N ARG A 386 8.92 -13.68 -33.31
CA ARG A 386 7.99 -13.82 -34.41
C ARG A 386 7.54 -15.29 -34.41
N PRO A 387 6.23 -15.58 -34.35
CA PRO A 387 5.78 -16.93 -34.66
C PRO A 387 6.36 -17.27 -36.02
N VAL A 388 7.12 -18.35 -36.12
CA VAL A 388 7.63 -18.83 -37.40
C VAL A 388 6.40 -19.11 -38.24
N ARG A 389 6.01 -18.14 -39.08
CA ARG A 389 4.97 -18.31 -40.06
C ARG A 389 5.48 -19.47 -40.90
N ARG A 390 4.80 -20.61 -40.79
CA ARG A 390 5.11 -21.78 -41.61
C ARG A 390 4.80 -21.35 -43.03
N ASP A 391 5.78 -20.80 -43.72
CA ASP A 391 5.79 -20.70 -45.17
C ASP A 391 6.04 -22.13 -45.68
N ALA A 392 5.06 -23.00 -45.44
CA ALA A 392 5.04 -24.39 -45.85
C ALA A 392 4.89 -24.54 -47.37
N ALA A 393 4.75 -23.44 -48.11
CA ALA A 393 4.56 -23.43 -49.55
C ALA A 393 5.88 -23.34 -50.36
N ALA A 394 7.02 -23.02 -49.73
CA ALA A 394 8.27 -22.72 -50.47
C ALA A 394 9.34 -23.84 -50.43
N VAL A 395 9.09 -24.96 -49.75
CA VAL A 395 10.09 -26.05 -49.61
C VAL A 395 9.82 -27.22 -50.58
N THR A 396 8.76 -27.14 -51.39
CA THR A 396 8.35 -28.25 -52.26
C THR A 396 9.18 -28.45 -53.52
N GLU A 397 10.10 -27.55 -53.89
CA GLU A 397 10.67 -27.59 -55.26
C GLU A 397 12.19 -27.81 -55.42
N SER A 398 13.00 -27.87 -54.35
CA SER A 398 14.47 -28.00 -54.49
C SER A 398 15.14 -29.08 -53.64
N ALA A 399 14.42 -30.10 -53.17
CA ALA A 399 14.96 -31.14 -52.29
C ALA A 399 15.22 -32.48 -53.00
N THR A 400 16.17 -32.49 -53.92
CA THR A 400 16.92 -33.71 -54.28
C THR A 400 18.39 -33.46 -53.95
N VAL A 401 18.97 -34.30 -53.06
CA VAL A 401 20.41 -34.58 -52.82
C VAL A 401 20.99 -34.29 -51.40
N HIS A 402 20.39 -33.52 -50.48
CA HIS A 402 20.94 -33.36 -49.10
C HIS A 402 19.91 -33.53 -47.95
N THR A 403 19.43 -34.77 -47.73
CA THR A 403 18.24 -35.04 -46.89
C THR A 403 18.51 -35.38 -45.40
N ALA A 404 19.73 -35.74 -45.00
CA ALA A 404 19.97 -36.27 -43.64
C ALA A 404 20.35 -35.22 -42.56
N ALA A 405 21.09 -34.15 -42.92
CA ALA A 405 21.53 -33.14 -41.96
C ALA A 405 20.49 -32.02 -41.72
N VAL A 406 19.61 -31.77 -42.69
CA VAL A 406 18.58 -30.71 -42.60
C VAL A 406 17.41 -31.14 -41.71
N THR A 407 17.08 -32.44 -41.67
CA THR A 407 15.95 -32.98 -40.91
C THR A 407 16.15 -32.92 -39.39
N THR A 408 17.38 -33.09 -38.88
CA THR A 408 17.68 -32.98 -37.44
C THR A 408 17.57 -31.54 -36.94
N SER A 409 18.07 -30.56 -37.70
CA SER A 409 17.97 -29.14 -37.37
C SER A 409 16.51 -28.64 -37.34
N ALA A 410 15.71 -29.03 -38.34
CA ALA A 410 14.29 -28.67 -38.39
C ALA A 410 13.48 -29.21 -37.19
N LYS A 411 13.77 -30.44 -36.75
CA LYS A 411 13.09 -31.06 -35.60
C LYS A 411 13.42 -30.35 -34.27
N VAL A 412 14.67 -29.92 -34.08
CA VAL A 412 15.10 -29.17 -32.88
C VAL A 412 14.43 -27.79 -32.83
N HIS A 413 14.36 -27.08 -33.96
CA HIS A 413 13.68 -25.78 -34.03
C HIS A 413 12.18 -25.89 -33.72
N THR A 414 11.50 -26.90 -34.26
CA THR A 414 10.05 -27.07 -34.06
C THR A 414 9.70 -27.36 -32.59
N ALA A 415 10.48 -28.21 -31.91
CA ALA A 415 10.27 -28.52 -30.49
C ALA A 415 10.52 -27.32 -29.55
N ALA A 416 11.47 -26.44 -29.91
CA ALA A 416 11.75 -25.23 -29.13
C ALA A 416 10.60 -24.22 -29.19
N VAL A 417 9.98 -24.05 -30.38
CA VAL A 417 8.85 -23.14 -30.59
C VAL A 417 7.60 -23.61 -29.83
N THR A 418 7.23 -24.90 -29.91
CA THR A 418 6.04 -25.43 -29.21
C THR A 418 6.16 -25.32 -27.69
N THR A 419 7.36 -25.56 -27.16
CA THR A 419 7.63 -25.41 -25.72
C THR A 419 7.46 -23.97 -25.26
N SER A 420 7.85 -22.99 -26.08
CA SER A 420 7.68 -21.57 -25.76
C SER A 420 6.22 -21.15 -25.69
N ALA A 421 5.39 -21.60 -26.66
CA ALA A 421 3.97 -21.29 -26.71
C ALA A 421 3.21 -21.83 -25.48
N ARG A 422 3.51 -23.06 -25.04
CA ARG A 422 2.88 -23.65 -23.85
C ARG A 422 3.23 -22.90 -22.57
N VAL A 423 4.50 -22.52 -22.39
CA VAL A 423 4.93 -21.74 -21.22
C VAL A 423 4.23 -20.38 -21.19
N HIS A 424 4.15 -19.71 -22.35
CA HIS A 424 3.49 -18.41 -22.44
C HIS A 424 1.98 -18.51 -22.17
N THR A 425 1.30 -19.49 -22.77
CA THR A 425 -0.14 -19.72 -22.52
C THR A 425 -0.39 -19.96 -21.03
N ALA A 426 0.39 -20.82 -20.39
CA ALA A 426 0.28 -21.07 -18.95
C ALA A 426 0.57 -19.83 -18.10
N ALA A 427 1.54 -18.99 -18.52
CA ALA A 427 1.88 -17.75 -17.83
C ALA A 427 0.78 -16.68 -17.94
N VAL A 428 0.03 -16.64 -19.05
CA VAL A 428 -1.11 -15.75 -19.25
C VAL A 428 -2.36 -16.24 -18.51
N LEU A 429 -2.58 -17.57 -18.48
CA LEU A 429 -3.75 -18.16 -17.84
C LEU A 429 -3.84 -17.82 -16.35
N LEU A 430 -2.73 -17.80 -15.60
CA LEU A 430 -2.77 -17.51 -14.17
C LEU A 430 -3.36 -16.12 -13.85
N PRO A 431 -2.78 -14.98 -14.32
CA PRO A 431 -3.37 -13.67 -14.05
C PRO A 431 -4.76 -13.49 -14.68
N ALA A 432 -5.01 -14.09 -15.86
CA ALA A 432 -6.33 -14.01 -16.49
C ALA A 432 -7.43 -14.70 -15.65
N VAL A 433 -7.17 -15.91 -15.14
CA VAL A 433 -8.11 -16.63 -14.26
C VAL A 433 -8.34 -15.87 -12.97
N LEU A 434 -7.29 -15.31 -12.36
CA LEU A 434 -7.41 -14.54 -11.12
C LEU A 434 -8.24 -13.25 -11.31
N LEU A 435 -8.05 -12.55 -12.43
CA LEU A 435 -8.89 -11.41 -12.81
C LEU A 435 -10.34 -11.83 -13.06
N LEU A 436 -10.57 -12.93 -13.78
CA LEU A 436 -11.92 -13.46 -14.00
C LEU A 436 -12.61 -13.80 -12.67
N VAL A 437 -11.89 -14.43 -11.73
CA VAL A 437 -12.40 -14.72 -10.38
C VAL A 437 -12.73 -13.42 -9.62
N GLY A 438 -11.92 -12.36 -9.75
CA GLY A 438 -12.20 -11.04 -9.20
C GLY A 438 -13.43 -10.36 -9.83
N LEU A 439 -13.72 -10.62 -11.11
CA LEU A 439 -14.85 -10.02 -11.82
C LEU A 439 -16.18 -10.78 -11.61
N LEU A 440 -16.17 -12.01 -11.08
CA LEU A 440 -17.39 -12.74 -10.77
C LEU A 440 -18.15 -12.04 -9.63
N PRO A 441 -19.46 -11.78 -9.77
CA PRO A 441 -20.24 -11.17 -8.70
C PRO A 441 -20.37 -12.15 -7.52
N LEU A 442 -19.49 -12.03 -6.54
CA LEU A 442 -19.63 -12.78 -5.29
C LEU A 442 -20.85 -12.24 -4.53
N VAL A 443 -21.80 -13.14 -4.32
CA VAL A 443 -23.15 -12.87 -3.81
C VAL A 443 -23.06 -12.15 -2.45
N SER A 444 -23.60 -10.93 -2.43
CA SER A 444 -23.78 -10.04 -1.27
C SER A 444 -22.50 -9.34 -0.79
N ARG A 445 -22.29 -8.09 -1.26
CA ARG A 445 -21.55 -7.11 -0.45
C ARG A 445 -22.25 -7.06 0.92
N PRO A 446 -21.56 -7.31 2.04
CA PRO A 446 -22.19 -7.18 3.35
C PRO A 446 -22.63 -5.72 3.50
N SER A 447 -23.95 -5.50 3.43
CA SER A 447 -24.56 -4.17 3.55
C SER A 447 -24.63 -3.69 5.01
N GLY A 448 -23.98 -4.38 5.93
CA GLY A 448 -23.85 -4.00 7.34
C GLY A 448 -22.39 -3.78 7.69
N GLY A 449 -22.11 -2.73 8.48
CA GLY A 449 -20.77 -2.49 9.02
C GLY A 449 -20.21 -3.72 9.75
N VAL A 450 -18.89 -3.79 9.87
CA VAL A 450 -18.17 -4.92 10.50
C VAL A 450 -18.55 -5.09 11.97
N PHE A 451 -18.94 -4.01 12.63
CA PHE A 451 -19.32 -4.01 14.03
C PHE A 451 -20.84 -4.09 14.16
N PRO A 452 -21.34 -4.92 15.09
CA PRO A 452 -22.76 -4.87 15.44
C PRO A 452 -23.09 -3.43 15.81
N ASP A 453 -24.14 -2.89 15.21
CA ASP A 453 -24.69 -1.60 15.63
C ASP A 453 -25.14 -1.81 17.08
N GLU A 454 -24.38 -1.35 18.07
CA GLU A 454 -24.69 -1.52 19.51
C GLU A 454 -26.08 -0.98 19.90
N ARG A 455 -26.74 -0.27 18.98
CA ARG A 455 -28.09 0.25 19.09
C ARG A 455 -29.19 -0.74 18.70
N ALA A 456 -28.85 -1.90 18.14
CA ALA A 456 -29.77 -3.01 18.07
C ALA A 456 -29.93 -3.60 19.48
N GLY A 457 -30.69 -2.90 20.33
CA GLY A 457 -31.09 -3.40 21.65
C GLY A 457 -31.70 -4.80 21.51
N PRO A 458 -31.68 -5.62 22.58
CA PRO A 458 -32.12 -7.01 22.54
C PRO A 458 -33.49 -7.06 21.88
N ALA A 459 -33.54 -7.61 20.66
CA ALA A 459 -34.78 -7.77 19.93
C ALA A 459 -35.72 -8.51 20.86
N THR A 460 -36.77 -7.83 21.32
CA THR A 460 -37.77 -8.40 22.21
C THR A 460 -38.25 -9.67 21.50
N PRO A 461 -38.11 -10.86 22.10
CA PRO A 461 -38.43 -12.10 21.41
C PRO A 461 -39.89 -12.01 21.00
N ALA A 462 -40.11 -11.84 19.69
CA ALA A 462 -41.44 -11.82 19.12
C ALA A 462 -42.08 -13.14 19.55
N THR A 463 -43.12 -13.03 20.38
CA THR A 463 -43.84 -14.13 20.98
C THR A 463 -44.36 -15.00 19.83
N ARG A 464 -43.65 -16.11 19.57
CA ARG A 464 -44.01 -17.07 18.54
C ARG A 464 -45.22 -17.82 19.07
N ALA A 465 -46.41 -17.43 18.62
CA ALA A 465 -47.62 -18.19 18.86
C ALA A 465 -47.46 -19.59 18.24
N PRO A 466 -47.67 -20.69 19.00
CA PRO A 466 -47.75 -22.01 18.43
C PRO A 466 -49.18 -22.21 17.89
N GLY A 467 -49.33 -22.30 16.57
CA GLY A 467 -50.62 -22.56 15.95
C GLY A 467 -50.46 -22.93 14.49
N GLY A 468 -50.65 -24.21 14.19
CA GLY A 468 -50.51 -24.79 12.86
C GLY A 468 -51.58 -24.32 11.87
N GLY A 469 -51.27 -24.51 10.59
CA GLY A 469 -52.16 -24.24 9.47
C GLY A 469 -51.39 -23.59 8.34
N ALA A 470 -51.05 -24.35 7.30
CA ALA A 470 -50.58 -23.79 6.04
C ALA A 470 -51.72 -22.99 5.39
N PRO A 471 -51.57 -21.68 5.11
CA PRO A 471 -52.55 -20.97 4.33
C PRO A 471 -52.19 -21.05 2.84
N ALA A 472 -53.09 -21.65 2.07
CA ALA A 472 -53.16 -21.44 0.64
C ALA A 472 -53.48 -19.96 0.35
N GLY A 473 -52.76 -19.36 -0.61
CA GLY A 473 -53.12 -18.07 -1.21
C GLY A 473 -52.70 -16.83 -0.41
N VAL A 474 -51.39 -16.60 -0.22
CA VAL A 474 -50.92 -15.26 0.17
C VAL A 474 -50.97 -14.39 -1.09
N ALA A 475 -51.99 -13.53 -1.18
CA ALA A 475 -52.07 -12.47 -2.18
C ALA A 475 -50.77 -11.64 -2.15
N PRO A 476 -50.28 -11.15 -3.31
CA PRO A 476 -49.05 -10.38 -3.37
C PRO A 476 -49.14 -9.19 -2.41
N THR A 477 -48.30 -9.16 -1.39
CA THR A 477 -48.24 -8.08 -0.41
C THR A 477 -47.97 -6.79 -1.17
N ALA A 478 -48.93 -5.87 -1.14
CA ALA A 478 -48.80 -4.58 -1.82
C ALA A 478 -47.52 -3.88 -1.35
N CYS A 479 -46.75 -3.34 -2.29
CA CYS A 479 -45.50 -2.64 -1.98
C CYS A 479 -45.77 -1.50 -1.00
N PRO A 480 -44.87 -1.24 -0.02
CA PRO A 480 -45.03 -0.15 0.93
C PRO A 480 -45.25 1.17 0.19
N SER A 481 -46.35 1.86 0.50
CA SER A 481 -46.64 3.16 -0.10
C SER A 481 -45.54 4.17 0.25
N ARG A 482 -45.07 4.93 -0.74
CA ARG A 482 -44.20 6.09 -0.54
C ARG A 482 -44.89 7.04 0.42
N GLY A 483 -44.39 7.15 1.63
CA GLY A 483 -44.90 8.05 2.66
C GLY A 483 -43.75 8.59 3.47
N ALA A 484 -43.82 9.87 3.83
CA ALA A 484 -42.80 10.51 4.64
C ALA A 484 -42.56 9.69 5.93
N PRO A 485 -41.30 9.55 6.37
CA PRO A 485 -41.02 8.92 7.65
C PRO A 485 -41.73 9.66 8.80
N ARG A 486 -42.00 8.93 9.88
CA ARG A 486 -42.53 9.51 11.11
C ARG A 486 -41.54 10.53 11.66
N ASP A 487 -42.03 11.45 12.48
CA ASP A 487 -41.16 12.42 13.13
C ASP A 487 -40.17 11.72 14.04
N PRO A 488 -38.86 11.99 13.87
CA PRO A 488 -37.85 11.46 14.76
C PRO A 488 -38.15 11.83 16.21
N THR A 489 -37.85 10.93 17.14
CA THR A 489 -37.96 11.18 18.59
C THR A 489 -36.69 11.78 19.15
N ARG A 490 -36.82 12.55 20.25
CA ARG A 490 -35.67 13.20 20.91
C ARG A 490 -34.71 12.11 21.39
N PRO A 491 -33.40 12.19 21.09
CA PRO A 491 -32.43 11.22 21.58
C PRO A 491 -32.46 11.10 23.11
N PRO A 492 -32.46 9.87 23.67
CA PRO A 492 -32.43 9.68 25.11
C PRO A 492 -31.09 10.14 25.71
N GLY A 493 -31.10 10.50 26.99
CA GLY A 493 -29.88 10.85 27.74
C GLY A 493 -29.29 12.24 27.45
N LEU A 494 -29.98 13.08 26.66
CA LEU A 494 -29.54 14.45 26.45
C LEU A 494 -29.67 15.27 27.75
N PRO A 495 -28.64 16.05 28.12
CA PRO A 495 -28.69 16.89 29.30
C PRO A 495 -29.85 17.88 29.17
N VAL A 496 -30.59 18.05 30.26
CA VAL A 496 -31.69 19.01 30.37
C VAL A 496 -31.26 20.13 31.31
N PHE A 497 -31.53 21.38 30.96
CA PHE A 497 -31.33 22.47 31.92
C PHE A 497 -32.44 22.42 32.98
N THR A 498 -32.06 22.18 34.23
CA THR A 498 -32.98 22.24 35.37
C THR A 498 -33.03 23.67 35.94
N PRO A 499 -34.19 24.12 36.46
CA PRO A 499 -34.25 25.36 37.22
C PRO A 499 -33.30 25.25 38.41
N GLU A 500 -32.35 26.17 38.55
CA GLU A 500 -31.60 26.29 39.79
C GLU A 500 -32.57 26.72 40.90
N THR A 501 -32.52 26.04 42.04
CA THR A 501 -33.28 26.44 43.23
C THR A 501 -32.91 27.88 43.56
N PRO A 502 -33.84 28.84 43.52
CA PRO A 502 -33.50 30.24 43.70
C PRO A 502 -32.89 30.43 45.10
N PRO A 503 -31.77 31.17 45.24
CA PRO A 503 -31.31 31.58 46.56
C PRO A 503 -32.40 32.42 47.24
N PRO A 504 -32.50 32.39 48.58
CA PRO A 504 -33.51 33.15 49.32
C PRO A 504 -33.42 34.64 48.93
N SER A 505 -34.55 35.14 48.46
CA SER A 505 -34.72 36.45 47.81
C SER A 505 -34.32 37.62 48.72
N ARG A 506 -33.39 38.45 48.26
CA ARG A 506 -33.37 39.88 48.63
C ARG A 506 -34.27 40.62 47.65
N ASP A 507 -35.23 41.38 48.20
CA ASP A 507 -36.28 42.15 47.51
C ASP A 507 -35.73 43.11 46.44
N SER A 508 -35.41 42.56 45.27
CA SER A 508 -35.08 43.33 44.07
C SER A 508 -36.27 43.20 43.13
N ALA A 509 -37.12 44.23 43.12
CA ALA A 509 -38.25 44.29 42.20
C ALA A 509 -37.73 44.10 40.76
N PRO A 510 -38.27 43.14 39.98
CA PRO A 510 -37.79 42.90 38.63
C PRO A 510 -38.08 44.13 37.77
N ASP A 511 -37.01 44.69 37.20
CA ASP A 511 -37.07 45.77 36.22
C ASP A 511 -37.90 45.29 35.01
N ARG A 512 -39.18 45.65 34.98
CA ARG A 512 -40.11 45.36 33.89
C ARG A 512 -39.84 46.33 32.73
N GLN A 513 -38.64 46.26 32.14
CA GLN A 513 -38.42 46.86 30.83
C GLN A 513 -39.27 46.10 29.80
N ARG A 514 -40.38 46.71 29.38
CA ARG A 514 -41.22 46.24 28.28
C ARG A 514 -40.50 46.56 26.96
N GLY A 515 -40.37 45.57 26.08
CA GLY A 515 -39.77 45.71 24.76
C GLY A 515 -38.87 44.52 24.40
N ALA A 516 -38.96 44.07 23.15
CA ALA A 516 -38.09 43.04 22.61
C ALA A 516 -36.60 43.40 22.78
N ARG A 517 -35.80 42.43 23.24
CA ARG A 517 -34.36 42.60 23.45
C ARG A 517 -33.59 41.84 22.38
N THR A 518 -32.81 42.57 21.60
CA THR A 518 -31.95 41.99 20.57
C THR A 518 -30.53 41.84 21.07
N PHE A 519 -29.92 40.70 20.76
CA PHE A 519 -28.55 40.35 21.07
C PHE A 519 -27.83 39.87 19.82
N ARG A 520 -26.52 40.08 19.76
CA ARG A 520 -25.64 39.50 18.74
C ARG A 520 -24.66 38.54 19.39
N THR A 521 -24.45 37.37 18.78
CA THR A 521 -23.39 36.45 19.22
C THR A 521 -22.03 37.07 18.93
N LEU A 522 -21.33 37.46 20.00
CA LEU A 522 -19.97 37.98 19.97
C LEU A 522 -18.97 36.85 19.77
N ASP A 523 -19.13 35.76 20.53
CA ASP A 523 -18.22 34.61 20.47
C ASP A 523 -18.91 33.29 20.83
N VAL A 524 -18.32 32.19 20.37
CA VAL A 524 -18.69 30.80 20.67
C VAL A 524 -17.59 30.23 21.57
N THR A 525 -17.78 30.31 22.89
CA THR A 525 -16.72 29.99 23.86
C THR A 525 -16.50 28.48 24.04
N ALA A 526 -17.49 27.65 23.68
CA ALA A 526 -17.38 26.19 23.71
C ALA A 526 -18.30 25.54 22.67
N ALA A 527 -17.86 24.42 22.10
CA ALA A 527 -18.61 23.60 21.14
C ALA A 527 -18.22 22.12 21.31
N ASP A 528 -18.91 21.44 22.21
CA ASP A 528 -18.64 20.05 22.59
C ASP A 528 -19.62 19.10 21.92
N ALA A 529 -19.11 18.06 21.26
CA ALA A 529 -19.95 16.99 20.71
C ALA A 529 -20.43 16.07 21.85
N LEU A 530 -21.74 16.01 22.07
CA LEU A 530 -22.38 15.01 22.94
C LEU A 530 -22.63 13.70 22.17
N SER A 531 -22.88 13.80 20.87
CA SER A 531 -22.85 12.68 19.91
C SER A 531 -22.54 13.21 18.50
N GLY A 532 -21.92 12.41 17.66
CA GLY A 532 -21.38 12.85 16.37
C GLY A 532 -19.92 13.29 16.48
N THR A 533 -19.44 14.07 15.51
CA THR A 533 -18.04 14.51 15.46
C THR A 533 -17.86 15.91 16.03
N ARG A 534 -16.65 16.21 16.50
CA ARG A 534 -16.27 17.57 16.93
C ARG A 534 -16.43 18.59 15.80
N ASP A 535 -16.08 18.22 14.56
CA ASP A 535 -16.23 19.08 13.38
C ASP A 535 -17.70 19.47 13.13
N GLN A 536 -18.64 18.56 13.38
CA GLN A 536 -20.08 18.87 13.29
C GLN A 536 -20.52 19.87 14.37
N ALA A 537 -19.99 19.74 15.59
CA ALA A 537 -20.26 20.70 16.67
C ALA A 537 -19.67 22.09 16.36
N GLN A 538 -18.45 22.12 15.81
CA GLN A 538 -17.78 23.36 15.38
C GLN A 538 -18.50 24.04 14.22
N ASP A 539 -18.91 23.30 13.19
CA ASP A 539 -19.69 23.83 12.05
C ASP A 539 -21.01 24.48 12.52
N VAL A 540 -21.64 23.91 13.56
CA VAL A 540 -22.83 24.55 14.16
C VAL A 540 -22.44 25.81 14.93
N GLY A 541 -21.35 25.78 15.70
CA GLY A 541 -20.81 26.97 16.36
C GLY A 541 -20.53 28.10 15.37
N ASP A 542 -19.83 27.80 14.28
CA ASP A 542 -19.47 28.77 13.24
C ASP A 542 -20.70 29.37 12.56
N ARG A 543 -21.76 28.58 12.30
CA ARG A 543 -23.03 29.12 11.80
C ARG A 543 -23.75 30.05 12.78
N LEU A 544 -23.58 29.83 14.08
CA LEU A 544 -24.14 30.69 15.12
C LEU A 544 -23.26 31.91 15.41
N ARG A 545 -22.00 31.93 14.95
CA ARG A 545 -21.13 33.10 15.09
C ARG A 545 -21.73 34.28 14.33
N GLY A 546 -21.94 35.39 15.05
CA GLY A 546 -22.61 36.57 14.53
C GLY A 546 -24.13 36.43 14.33
N ALA A 547 -24.78 35.37 14.81
CA ALA A 547 -26.24 35.27 14.80
C ALA A 547 -26.88 36.37 15.66
N ARG A 548 -28.02 36.89 15.21
CA ARG A 548 -28.84 37.84 15.95
C ARG A 548 -29.99 37.10 16.63
N TRP A 549 -30.09 37.28 17.94
CA TRP A 549 -31.10 36.68 18.81
C TRP A 549 -32.06 37.76 19.28
N THR A 550 -33.37 37.54 19.16
CA THR A 550 -34.38 38.47 19.66
C THR A 550 -35.24 37.77 20.69
N LEU A 551 -35.18 38.25 21.93
CA LEU A 551 -36.05 37.83 23.03
C LEU A 551 -37.27 38.73 23.03
N HIS A 552 -38.41 38.19 22.62
CA HIS A 552 -39.69 38.87 22.53
C HIS A 552 -40.37 38.99 23.90
N ASP A 553 -41.34 39.90 24.01
CA ASP A 553 -42.08 40.15 25.25
C ASP A 553 -42.90 38.94 25.73
N ASP A 554 -43.30 38.06 24.80
CA ASP A 554 -43.99 36.80 25.08
C ASP A 554 -43.07 35.70 25.63
N GLY A 555 -41.78 36.00 25.82
CA GLY A 555 -40.78 35.05 26.31
C GLY A 555 -40.28 34.08 25.23
N THR A 556 -40.54 34.33 23.95
CA THR A 556 -39.93 33.57 22.87
C THR A 556 -38.57 34.15 22.46
N LEU A 557 -37.64 33.29 22.09
CA LEU A 557 -36.31 33.64 21.59
C LEU A 557 -36.16 33.11 20.17
N THR A 558 -35.97 34.01 19.21
CA THR A 558 -35.74 33.70 17.78
C THR A 558 -34.31 34.02 17.39
N ALA A 559 -33.71 33.22 16.50
CA ALA A 559 -32.47 33.55 15.81
C ALA A 559 -32.72 33.85 14.33
N ASP A 560 -31.94 34.75 13.74
CA ASP A 560 -31.97 35.08 12.31
C ASP A 560 -31.31 34.02 11.40
N ARG A 561 -30.71 32.98 11.97
CA ARG A 561 -30.06 31.89 11.23
C ARG A 561 -31.02 30.73 10.97
N ALA A 562 -30.96 30.20 9.76
CA ALA A 562 -31.71 29.00 9.37
C ALA A 562 -31.35 27.80 10.26
N GLY A 563 -32.34 26.96 10.56
CA GLY A 563 -32.15 25.71 11.32
C GLY A 563 -32.17 25.84 12.84
N VAL A 564 -32.34 27.04 13.40
CA VAL A 564 -32.62 27.25 14.83
C VAL A 564 -34.14 27.21 15.05
N PRO A 565 -34.68 26.36 15.94
CA PRO A 565 -36.11 26.37 16.26
C PRO A 565 -36.48 27.62 17.06
N LEU A 566 -37.76 28.02 17.00
CA LEU A 566 -38.33 29.01 17.92
C LEU A 566 -38.23 28.46 19.36
N LEU A 567 -37.51 29.15 20.25
CA LEU A 567 -37.34 28.73 21.63
C LEU A 567 -38.38 29.43 22.51
N ARG A 568 -39.14 28.69 23.31
CA ARG A 568 -40.15 29.22 24.23
C ARG A 568 -39.63 29.15 25.66
N THR A 569 -39.78 30.22 26.44
CA THR A 569 -39.41 30.20 27.87
C THR A 569 -40.25 29.16 28.62
N THR A 570 -39.58 28.22 29.29
CA THR A 570 -40.20 27.22 30.18
C THR A 570 -40.10 27.60 31.65
N SER A 571 -39.07 28.36 32.02
CA SER A 571 -38.87 28.90 33.37
C SER A 571 -38.11 30.22 33.30
N ALA A 572 -38.45 31.17 34.16
CA ALA A 572 -37.80 32.47 34.25
C ALA A 572 -37.48 32.81 35.71
N GLY A 573 -36.19 32.91 36.02
CA GLY A 573 -35.67 33.53 37.25
C GLY A 573 -35.23 34.98 37.01
N ALA A 574 -34.66 35.60 38.05
CA ALA A 574 -34.23 37.00 38.01
C ALA A 574 -33.16 37.26 36.93
N THR A 575 -32.19 36.36 36.81
CA THR A 575 -31.06 36.47 35.86
C THR A 575 -31.03 35.35 34.82
N THR A 576 -31.75 34.25 35.05
CA THR A 576 -31.68 33.06 34.19
C THR A 576 -33.04 32.75 33.57
N ARG A 577 -33.07 32.45 32.27
CA ARG A 577 -34.24 31.94 31.56
C ARG A 577 -33.91 30.59 30.92
N LEU A 578 -34.78 29.62 31.14
CA LEU A 578 -34.73 28.32 30.48
C LEU A 578 -35.69 28.33 29.30
N LEU A 579 -35.24 27.86 28.14
CA LEU A 579 -36.04 27.83 26.93
C LEU A 579 -35.92 26.49 26.22
N THR A 580 -36.97 26.07 25.54
CA THR A 580 -36.99 24.86 24.71
C THR A 580 -37.64 25.13 23.37
N GLY A 581 -37.18 24.43 22.32
CA GLY A 581 -37.76 24.51 21.00
C GLY A 581 -37.54 23.25 20.18
N GLN A 582 -38.44 23.01 19.24
CA GLN A 582 -38.39 21.90 18.31
C GLN A 582 -38.77 22.39 16.91
N ARG A 583 -38.08 21.87 15.89
CA ARG A 583 -38.40 22.11 14.47
C ARG A 583 -38.22 20.81 13.70
N THR A 584 -39.20 20.42 12.91
CA THR A 584 -39.13 19.24 12.05
C THR A 584 -39.21 19.65 10.59
N GLU A 585 -38.21 19.23 9.81
CA GLU A 585 -38.15 19.42 8.35
C GLU A 585 -38.40 18.08 7.67
N ARG A 586 -39.38 18.03 6.76
CA ARG A 586 -39.77 16.81 6.05
C ARG A 586 -39.54 16.92 4.56
N THR A 587 -39.19 15.78 3.99
CA THR A 587 -39.11 15.49 2.55
C THR A 587 -39.78 14.13 2.33
N ASP A 588 -40.01 13.75 1.08
CA ASP A 588 -40.64 12.45 0.75
C ASP A 588 -39.87 11.24 1.27
N VAL A 589 -38.56 11.39 1.50
CA VAL A 589 -37.64 10.30 1.87
C VAL A 589 -36.94 10.52 3.22
N SER A 590 -37.14 11.66 3.87
CA SER A 590 -36.49 11.93 5.16
C SER A 590 -37.23 12.95 6.02
N ALA A 591 -37.16 12.76 7.33
CA ALA A 591 -37.66 13.69 8.35
C ALA A 591 -36.51 13.99 9.30
N THR A 592 -36.21 15.28 9.50
CA THR A 592 -35.17 15.74 10.42
C THR A 592 -35.80 16.60 11.49
N THR A 593 -35.80 16.12 12.73
CA THR A 593 -36.23 16.92 13.89
C THR A 593 -35.00 17.47 14.60
N THR A 594 -34.96 18.78 14.82
CA THR A 594 -33.98 19.46 15.66
C THR A 594 -34.65 19.91 16.95
N TRP A 595 -34.11 19.46 18.08
CA TRP A 595 -34.44 19.94 19.42
C TRP A 595 -33.35 20.87 19.90
N MET A 596 -33.75 21.89 20.64
CA MET A 596 -32.83 22.80 21.29
C MET A 596 -33.35 23.15 22.67
N GLU A 597 -32.49 22.98 23.67
CA GLU A 597 -32.67 23.54 24.99
C GLU A 597 -31.66 24.66 25.19
N ALA A 598 -32.08 25.70 25.88
CA ALA A 598 -31.28 26.88 26.06
C ALA A 598 -31.38 27.39 27.49
N ARG A 599 -30.25 27.87 28.00
CA ARG A 599 -30.17 28.64 29.25
C ARG A 599 -29.57 30.00 28.93
N LEU A 600 -30.40 31.03 28.98
CA LEU A 600 -29.99 32.42 28.81
C LEU A 600 -29.75 33.03 30.19
N VAL A 601 -28.51 33.39 30.49
CA VAL A 601 -28.09 34.04 31.73
C VAL A 601 -27.76 35.50 31.43
N GLY A 602 -28.49 36.44 32.01
CA GLY A 602 -28.18 37.86 31.97
C GLY A 602 -26.88 38.15 32.71
N GLY A 603 -25.94 38.81 32.04
CA GLY A 603 -24.70 39.30 32.65
C GLY A 603 -24.84 40.70 33.21
N ALA A 604 -23.78 41.20 33.84
CA ALA A 604 -23.70 42.62 34.20
C ALA A 604 -23.57 43.49 32.93
N GLY A 605 -24.41 44.52 32.82
CA GLY A 605 -24.35 45.46 31.70
C GLY A 605 -25.04 44.96 30.42
N ARG A 606 -24.35 45.04 29.27
CA ARG A 606 -24.90 44.68 27.94
C ARG A 606 -24.61 43.24 27.51
N THR A 607 -23.94 42.43 28.33
CA THR A 607 -23.59 41.05 27.95
C THR A 607 -24.59 40.04 28.50
N ALA A 608 -24.77 38.94 27.79
CA ALA A 608 -25.51 37.77 28.25
C ALA A 608 -24.79 36.49 27.80
N ARG A 609 -24.96 35.41 28.53
CA ARG A 609 -24.45 34.08 28.16
C ARG A 609 -25.62 33.20 27.73
N LEU A 610 -25.48 32.52 26.60
CA LEU A 610 -26.47 31.57 26.10
C LEU A 610 -25.83 30.19 25.98
N ASP A 611 -26.17 29.30 26.90
CA ASP A 611 -25.79 27.89 26.81
C ASP A 611 -26.87 27.13 26.03
N LEU A 612 -26.48 26.33 25.04
CA LEU A 612 -27.39 25.55 24.20
C LEU A 612 -27.05 24.07 24.27
N VAL A 613 -28.07 23.23 24.33
CA VAL A 613 -28.00 21.80 24.02
C VAL A 613 -28.82 21.60 22.75
N ARG A 614 -28.16 21.31 21.64
CA ARG A 614 -28.82 21.04 20.35
C ARG A 614 -28.71 19.57 20.04
N ALA A 615 -29.82 18.95 19.67
CA ALA A 615 -29.83 17.62 19.08
C ALA A 615 -30.59 17.63 17.76
N ALA A 616 -30.10 16.90 16.76
CA ALA A 616 -30.80 16.68 15.50
C ALA A 616 -30.86 15.18 15.25
N THR A 617 -32.05 14.67 14.91
CA THR A 617 -32.23 13.28 14.48
C THR A 617 -32.88 13.29 13.12
N ARG A 618 -32.27 12.56 12.19
CA ARG A 618 -32.73 12.39 10.83
C ARG A 618 -33.08 10.94 10.61
N ASP A 619 -34.36 10.70 10.33
CA ASP A 619 -34.86 9.42 9.86
C ASP A 619 -34.98 9.49 8.34
N MET A 620 -34.36 8.53 7.66
CA MET A 620 -34.47 8.31 6.23
C MET A 620 -35.27 7.05 5.97
N ARG A 621 -36.21 7.12 5.03
CA ARG A 621 -37.03 6.00 4.58
C ARG A 621 -36.89 5.87 3.07
N ALA A 622 -36.44 4.71 2.61
CA ALA A 622 -36.34 4.38 1.19
C ALA A 622 -37.08 3.07 0.91
N VAL A 623 -37.85 3.02 -0.17
CA VAL A 623 -38.46 1.77 -0.66
C VAL A 623 -37.77 1.39 -1.97
N VAL A 624 -37.01 0.31 -1.95
CA VAL A 624 -36.28 -0.22 -3.11
C VAL A 624 -36.73 -1.66 -3.32
N ASP A 625 -37.16 -2.00 -4.54
CA ASP A 625 -37.68 -3.34 -4.89
C ASP A 625 -38.77 -3.85 -3.93
N CYS A 626 -39.71 -2.95 -3.59
CA CYS A 626 -40.80 -3.20 -2.64
C CYS A 626 -40.35 -3.62 -1.23
N ARG A 627 -39.08 -3.35 -0.87
CA ARG A 627 -38.55 -3.49 0.49
C ARG A 627 -38.29 -2.11 1.09
N GLU A 628 -38.74 -1.93 2.32
CA GLU A 628 -38.53 -0.71 3.07
C GLU A 628 -37.20 -0.75 3.83
N PHE A 629 -36.44 0.33 3.71
CA PHE A 629 -35.18 0.57 4.41
C PHE A 629 -35.33 1.85 5.22
N THR A 630 -35.08 1.75 6.52
CA THR A 630 -35.06 2.89 7.44
C THR A 630 -33.67 3.07 8.00
N SER A 631 -33.18 4.30 8.03
CA SER A 631 -31.91 4.66 8.65
C SER A 631 -32.09 5.89 9.52
N THR A 632 -31.64 5.81 10.78
CA THR A 632 -31.70 6.90 11.75
C THR A 632 -30.30 7.38 12.07
N SER A 633 -30.06 8.68 11.94
CA SER A 633 -28.81 9.31 12.34
C SER A 633 -29.08 10.44 13.33
N SER A 634 -28.30 10.51 14.39
CA SER A 634 -28.49 11.49 15.47
C SER A 634 -27.18 12.21 15.76
N THR A 635 -27.22 13.54 15.85
CA THR A 635 -26.11 14.36 16.34
C THR A 635 -26.58 15.20 17.52
N ALA A 636 -25.69 15.44 18.47
CA ALA A 636 -25.98 16.27 19.62
C ALA A 636 -24.73 17.03 20.04
N GLN A 637 -24.89 18.29 20.39
CA GLN A 637 -23.80 19.12 20.87
C GLN A 637 -24.24 20.09 21.96
N ARG A 638 -23.27 20.48 22.78
CA ARG A 638 -23.39 21.55 23.77
C ARG A 638 -22.59 22.75 23.28
N LEU A 639 -23.21 23.92 23.27
CA LEU A 639 -22.60 25.17 22.86
C LEU A 639 -22.69 26.17 23.99
N SER A 640 -21.68 27.01 24.16
CA SER A 640 -21.74 28.19 25.04
C SER A 640 -21.44 29.43 24.22
N LEU A 641 -22.35 30.40 24.23
CA LEU A 641 -22.27 31.62 23.43
C LEU A 641 -22.19 32.83 24.34
N THR A 642 -21.33 33.78 23.98
CA THR A 642 -21.32 35.13 24.56
C THR A 642 -22.12 36.05 23.66
N LEU A 643 -23.16 36.66 24.22
CA LEU A 643 -24.06 37.57 23.54
C LEU A 643 -23.83 39.02 24.01
N VAL A 644 -24.00 39.98 23.10
CA VAL A 644 -24.01 41.42 23.42
C VAL A 644 -25.34 42.03 22.98
N ARG A 645 -25.99 42.79 23.86
CA ARG A 645 -27.26 43.50 23.60
C ARG A 645 -26.98 44.66 22.64
N GLU A 646 -27.64 44.64 21.49
CA GLU A 646 -27.53 45.70 20.46
C GLU A 646 -28.10 47.03 20.93
#